data_AF-A0A1F8TZC6-F1
#
_entry.id   AF-A0A1F8TZC6-F1
#
_cell.length_a   1.000
_cell.length_b   1.000
_cell.length_c   1.000
_cell.angle_alpha   90.00
_cell.angle_beta   90.00
_cell.angle_gamma   90.00
#
_symmetry.space_group_name_H-M   'P 1'
#
loop_
_entity.id
_entity.type
_entity.pdbx_description
1 polymer ?
#
loop_
_entity_poly.entity_id
_entity_poly.type
_entity_poly.pdbx_seq_one_letter_code
_entity_poly.pdbx_strand_id
1 'polypeptide(L)'
;MVINFQKLYMLLFIPSVLLFVWYTSKKLGNMYKLRKQLIIISRTLFLILMILALSGVNLKWSVDTTTTLFVMDASDSLRGEREYIEGFVREAINAKSSKDQIGVLSFGDNALIESFVAKEAVFNKIESEPSGIYTNVEEALNTAVSLMPQNSKKRIVLLTDAEENAGNSARLASTLLEQNIELKILKLDRNIEKEAAIENITVPQRLRIGEQFNIVVNINSKVKTGAKLTLISGRTKVAEQRVELQKGSNKFVFRDTAEIGGFKSYRAVLEPDIDIDTRNNEASTFTNVLDQPRVLILEDTEGEAAEIEKLLQASNIAYDKSDAFYAPSTLEELSKYKSVILSNVSSENLNEGFLNSIESYVRDLGGGMIATGGENSFALGGYYKTPLEKVLPVNMELKGKKEIPDMAILLIIDKSGSMTEGRGGITNLDIAKEAAVRTLDSLREKDTIGVIAFDDTVYWVVEPQKASNAEAIENDIGTIRPGGGTSIIPALEEGYEKISKLDAKIKHIILLTDGQAERTGYEELVEKMKKENITASTVAVGEGADVTLLENIAKGANGRFYYTDAGDNIPRIFAKETFMAARAYLNNREFTPVITNQHNIIADAAPQGLPSLLGYVAATPKGTARVLLASDQEDPILTVWQYGLGKTIAWNSDISGKWSANYVSWS
;
A
#
# COMPACT_ATOMS: atom_id res chain seq x y z
N MET A 1 -37.59 3.15 52.01
CA MET A 1 -36.76 4.33 52.37
C MET A 1 -36.23 4.09 53.76
N VAL A 2 -34.92 4.05 53.94
CA VAL A 2 -34.28 3.81 55.23
C VAL A 2 -33.45 5.03 55.59
N ILE A 3 -33.69 5.59 56.78
CA ILE A 3 -32.91 6.72 57.31
C ILE A 3 -31.72 6.13 58.06
N ASN A 4 -30.51 6.48 57.64
CA ASN A 4 -29.28 6.08 58.33
C ASN A 4 -28.54 7.32 58.84
N PHE A 5 -27.98 7.22 60.04
CA PHE A 5 -27.18 8.28 60.68
C PHE A 5 -25.73 7.80 60.78
N GLN A 6 -24.80 8.52 60.15
CA GLN A 6 -23.37 8.17 60.22
C GLN A 6 -22.82 8.31 61.65
N LYS A 7 -23.34 9.27 62.42
CA LYS A 7 -22.94 9.52 63.81
C LYS A 7 -24.18 9.59 64.70
N LEU A 8 -24.77 8.44 64.98
CA LEU A 8 -26.02 8.32 65.76
C LEU A 8 -25.95 9.02 67.14
N TYR A 9 -24.78 9.02 67.78
CA TYR A 9 -24.56 9.66 69.08
C TYR A 9 -24.79 11.18 69.07
N MET A 10 -24.70 11.86 67.91
CA MET A 10 -24.97 13.30 67.82
C MET A 10 -26.43 13.65 68.16
N LEU A 11 -27.36 12.70 68.00
CA LEU A 11 -28.77 12.91 68.37
C LEU A 11 -28.97 13.05 69.89
N LEU A 12 -28.01 12.59 70.71
CA LEU A 12 -28.05 12.76 72.17
C LEU A 12 -27.89 14.22 72.61
N PHE A 13 -27.48 15.13 71.72
CA PHE A 13 -27.42 16.57 72.01
C PHE A 13 -28.77 17.27 71.86
N ILE A 14 -29.80 16.61 71.31
CA ILE A 14 -31.14 17.19 71.15
C ILE A 14 -31.74 17.64 72.50
N PRO A 15 -31.73 16.83 73.57
CA PRO A 15 -32.16 17.26 74.91
C PRO A 15 -31.38 18.49 75.41
N SER A 16 -30.07 18.53 75.23
CA SER A 16 -29.22 19.66 75.66
C SER A 16 -29.56 20.94 74.91
N VAL A 17 -29.84 20.85 73.60
CA VAL A 17 -30.31 21.98 72.78
C VAL A 17 -31.69 22.46 73.22
N LEU A 18 -32.63 21.55 73.49
CA LEU A 18 -33.97 21.93 73.99
C LEU A 18 -33.88 22.63 75.35
N LEU A 19 -33.01 22.15 76.23
CA LEU A 19 -32.76 22.76 77.55
C LEU A 19 -32.09 24.14 77.40
N PHE A 20 -31.15 24.29 76.47
CA PHE A 20 -30.52 25.57 76.14
C PHE A 20 -31.53 26.58 75.55
N VAL A 21 -32.39 26.15 74.61
CA VAL A 21 -33.44 27.01 74.06
C VAL A 21 -34.45 27.39 75.13
N TRP A 22 -34.84 26.45 76.01
CA TRP A 22 -35.71 26.76 77.15
C TRP A 22 -35.07 27.75 78.11
N TYR A 23 -33.80 27.57 78.47
CA TYR A 23 -33.07 28.48 79.35
C TYR A 23 -32.96 29.88 78.74
N THR A 24 -32.57 29.98 77.46
CA THR A 24 -32.48 31.27 76.78
C THR A 24 -33.86 31.91 76.59
N SER A 25 -34.92 31.13 76.44
CA SER A 25 -36.30 31.64 76.34
C SER A 25 -36.76 32.44 77.57
N LYS A 26 -36.21 32.13 78.75
CA LYS A 26 -36.47 32.89 79.99
C LYS A 26 -35.77 34.25 80.00
N LYS A 27 -34.67 34.42 79.26
CA LYS A 27 -33.92 35.68 79.13
C LYS A 27 -34.45 36.60 78.01
N LEU A 28 -35.36 36.13 77.16
CA LEU A 28 -36.14 37.02 76.30
C LEU A 28 -37.14 37.77 77.18
N GLY A 29 -36.89 39.06 77.40
CA GLY A 29 -37.71 39.98 78.23
C GLY A 29 -39.16 40.15 77.74
N ASN A 30 -39.83 41.22 78.19
CA ASN A 30 -41.24 41.46 77.85
C ASN A 30 -41.42 41.82 76.36
N MET A 31 -41.64 40.80 75.54
CA MET A 31 -41.96 40.90 74.11
C MET A 31 -43.35 40.35 73.83
N TYR A 32 -43.93 40.74 72.69
CA TYR A 32 -45.20 40.21 72.19
C TYR A 32 -45.13 38.67 72.02
N LYS A 33 -46.15 37.96 72.51
CA LYS A 33 -46.16 36.49 72.69
C LYS A 33 -45.84 35.73 71.40
N LEU A 34 -46.41 36.15 70.28
CA LEU A 34 -46.17 35.55 68.95
C LEU A 34 -44.72 35.69 68.50
N ARG A 35 -44.10 36.86 68.70
CA ARG A 35 -42.70 37.10 68.31
C ARG A 35 -41.74 36.24 69.13
N LYS A 36 -42.03 36.07 70.42
CA LYS A 36 -41.26 35.19 71.31
C LYS A 36 -41.38 33.71 70.89
N GLN A 37 -42.58 33.26 70.54
CA GLN A 37 -42.81 31.90 70.04
C GLN A 37 -42.08 31.64 68.72
N LEU A 38 -42.15 32.56 67.76
CA LEU A 38 -41.46 32.43 66.47
C LEU A 38 -39.94 32.34 66.63
N ILE A 39 -39.33 33.13 67.51
CA ILE A 39 -37.88 33.07 67.78
C ILE A 39 -37.49 31.72 68.41
N ILE A 40 -38.29 31.20 69.33
CA ILE A 40 -38.03 29.91 69.97
C ILE A 40 -38.14 28.78 68.96
N ILE A 41 -39.20 28.79 68.13
CA ILE A 41 -39.41 27.77 67.09
C ILE A 41 -38.27 27.81 66.07
N SER A 42 -37.90 29.00 65.57
CA SER A 42 -36.83 29.12 64.58
C SER A 42 -35.47 28.70 65.13
N ARG A 43 -35.13 29.05 66.37
CA ARG A 43 -33.89 28.61 67.03
C ARG A 43 -33.87 27.10 67.27
N THR A 44 -34.99 26.54 67.71
CA THR A 44 -35.11 25.09 67.92
C THR A 44 -34.94 24.35 66.61
N LEU A 45 -35.64 24.80 65.55
CA LEU A 45 -35.55 24.21 64.22
C LEU A 45 -34.13 24.32 63.66
N PHE A 46 -33.50 25.48 63.76
CA PHE A 46 -32.13 25.70 63.29
C PHE A 46 -31.13 24.77 63.99
N LEU A 47 -31.18 24.68 65.31
CA LEU A 47 -30.26 23.83 66.07
C LEU A 47 -30.51 22.35 65.82
N ILE A 48 -31.77 21.92 65.65
CA ILE A 48 -32.10 20.53 65.27
C ILE A 48 -31.58 20.22 63.87
N LEU A 49 -31.78 21.11 62.88
CA LEU A 49 -31.25 20.92 61.53
C LEU A 49 -29.72 20.87 61.52
N MET A 50 -29.06 21.67 62.36
CA MET A 50 -27.61 21.64 62.50
C MET A 50 -27.13 20.32 63.12
N ILE A 51 -27.84 19.78 64.12
CA ILE A 51 -27.55 18.44 64.68
C ILE A 51 -27.76 17.35 63.61
N LEU A 52 -28.85 17.42 62.84
CA LEU A 52 -29.11 16.47 61.76
C LEU A 52 -28.01 16.53 60.70
N ALA A 53 -27.57 17.73 60.30
CA ALA A 53 -26.45 17.89 59.38
C ALA A 53 -25.14 17.29 59.96
N LEU A 54 -24.82 17.55 61.23
CA LEU A 54 -23.64 17.00 61.91
C LEU A 54 -23.71 15.48 62.12
N SER A 55 -24.92 14.92 62.23
CA SER A 55 -25.14 13.48 62.38
C SER A 55 -24.96 12.70 61.06
N GLY A 56 -24.86 13.40 59.92
CA GLY A 56 -24.69 12.80 58.60
C GLY A 56 -25.91 11.97 58.19
N VAL A 57 -27.10 12.58 58.24
CA VAL A 57 -28.36 11.92 57.81
C VAL A 57 -28.26 11.55 56.34
N ASN A 58 -28.33 10.26 56.05
CA ASN A 58 -28.40 9.74 54.69
C ASN A 58 -29.75 9.07 54.47
N LEU A 59 -30.46 9.53 53.44
CA LEU A 59 -31.72 8.97 53.00
C LEU A 59 -31.45 7.91 51.95
N LYS A 60 -31.48 6.63 52.33
CA LYS A 60 -31.30 5.52 51.39
C LYS A 60 -32.65 5.14 50.77
N TRP A 61 -32.76 5.29 49.46
CA TRP A 61 -33.86 4.72 48.68
C TRP A 61 -33.52 3.26 48.37
N SER A 62 -34.47 2.35 48.60
CA SER A 62 -34.27 0.95 48.23
C SER A 62 -34.55 0.83 46.74
N VAL A 63 -33.54 0.41 45.98
CA VAL A 63 -33.67 0.12 44.55
C VAL A 63 -34.45 -1.19 44.41
N ASP A 64 -35.65 -1.10 43.84
CA ASP A 64 -36.58 -2.21 43.61
C ASP A 64 -36.68 -2.59 42.12
N THR A 65 -35.65 -2.23 41.36
CA THR A 65 -35.51 -2.47 39.92
C THR A 65 -34.23 -3.28 39.66
N THR A 66 -34.33 -4.32 38.85
CA THR A 66 -33.19 -5.11 38.40
C THR A 66 -32.99 -4.90 36.90
N THR A 67 -31.75 -4.61 36.50
CA THR A 67 -31.33 -4.62 35.10
C THR A 67 -30.60 -5.92 34.83
N THR A 68 -31.13 -6.73 33.91
CA THR A 68 -30.50 -7.99 33.47
C THR A 68 -30.02 -7.84 32.03
N LEU A 69 -28.74 -8.13 31.78
CA LEU A 69 -28.21 -8.22 30.43
C LEU A 69 -28.01 -9.69 30.06
N PHE A 70 -28.61 -10.14 28.97
CA PHE A 70 -28.34 -11.45 28.38
C PHE A 70 -27.21 -11.31 27.39
N VAL A 71 -26.13 -12.06 27.61
CA VAL A 71 -24.92 -12.08 26.79
C VAL A 71 -24.86 -13.45 26.14
N MET A 72 -25.17 -13.50 24.85
CA MET A 72 -25.36 -14.72 24.09
C MET A 72 -24.15 -14.98 23.22
N ASP A 73 -23.54 -16.15 23.39
CA ASP A 73 -22.46 -16.60 22.56
C ASP A 73 -23.02 -17.04 21.19
N ALA A 74 -22.61 -16.29 20.17
CA ALA A 74 -22.97 -16.49 18.78
C ALA A 74 -21.75 -16.98 17.96
N SER A 75 -20.70 -17.46 18.64
CA SER A 75 -19.55 -18.06 17.99
C SER A 75 -19.91 -19.33 17.22
N ASP A 76 -19.00 -19.75 16.35
CA ASP A 76 -19.18 -20.90 15.48
C ASP A 76 -19.38 -22.22 16.24
N SER A 77 -19.00 -22.28 17.52
CA SER A 77 -19.16 -23.46 18.37
C SER A 77 -20.63 -23.71 18.76
N LEU A 78 -21.44 -22.66 18.88
CA LEU A 78 -22.82 -22.74 19.39
C LEU A 78 -23.89 -22.52 18.32
N ARG A 79 -23.52 -22.54 17.05
CA ARG A 79 -24.47 -22.35 15.94
C ARG A 79 -25.66 -23.33 15.97
N GLY A 80 -25.44 -24.57 16.42
CA GLY A 80 -26.49 -25.57 16.58
C GLY A 80 -27.45 -25.33 17.75
N GLU A 81 -27.02 -24.57 18.76
CA GLU A 81 -27.79 -24.25 19.98
C GLU A 81 -28.48 -22.88 19.90
N ARG A 82 -28.35 -22.17 18.77
CA ARG A 82 -28.86 -20.80 18.60
C ARG A 82 -30.36 -20.69 18.88
N GLU A 83 -31.17 -21.62 18.38
CA GLU A 83 -32.63 -21.59 18.60
C GLU A 83 -33.00 -21.76 20.08
N TYR A 84 -32.25 -22.61 20.80
CA TYR A 84 -32.41 -22.80 22.24
C TYR A 84 -32.01 -21.54 23.02
N ILE A 85 -30.85 -20.94 22.70
CA ILE A 85 -30.37 -19.67 23.29
C ILE A 85 -31.40 -18.56 23.11
N GLU A 86 -31.86 -18.35 21.87
CA GLU A 86 -32.85 -17.32 21.55
C GLU A 86 -34.19 -17.59 22.26
N GLY A 87 -34.60 -18.86 22.33
CA GLY A 87 -35.80 -19.30 23.04
C GLY A 87 -35.76 -18.99 24.54
N PHE A 88 -34.64 -19.30 25.19
CA PHE A 88 -34.43 -19.01 26.60
C PHE A 88 -34.54 -17.51 26.90
N VAL A 89 -33.91 -16.66 26.08
CA VAL A 89 -33.96 -15.20 26.26
C VAL A 89 -35.38 -14.66 26.06
N ARG A 90 -36.12 -15.16 25.05
CA ARG A 90 -37.53 -14.79 24.84
C ARG A 90 -38.40 -15.15 26.04
N GLU A 91 -38.24 -16.35 26.59
CA GLU A 91 -38.98 -16.80 27.78
C GLU A 91 -38.65 -15.92 29.00
N ALA A 92 -37.37 -15.60 29.20
CA ALA A 92 -36.93 -14.75 30.29
C ALA A 92 -37.46 -13.31 30.17
N ILE A 93 -37.54 -12.76 28.95
CA ILE A 93 -38.13 -11.43 28.69
C ILE A 93 -39.63 -11.42 29.02
N ASN A 94 -40.35 -12.49 28.69
CA ASN A 94 -41.79 -12.61 28.98
C ASN A 94 -42.07 -12.82 30.48
N ALA A 95 -41.18 -13.48 31.20
CA ALA A 95 -41.32 -13.78 32.62
C ALA A 95 -40.93 -12.61 33.56
N LYS A 96 -40.38 -11.51 33.03
CA LYS A 96 -39.85 -10.39 33.83
C LYS A 96 -40.94 -9.61 34.58
N SER A 97 -40.56 -8.97 35.69
CA SER A 97 -41.43 -8.00 36.38
C SER A 97 -41.59 -6.72 35.56
N SER A 98 -42.72 -6.01 35.73
CA SER A 98 -43.00 -4.73 35.06
C SER A 98 -42.04 -3.59 35.43
N LYS A 99 -41.28 -3.75 36.53
CA LYS A 99 -40.27 -2.78 36.98
C LYS A 99 -38.87 -3.04 36.44
N ASP A 100 -38.60 -4.27 36.00
CA ASP A 100 -37.26 -4.71 35.61
C ASP A 100 -36.92 -4.25 34.18
N GLN A 101 -35.62 -4.15 33.91
CA GLN A 101 -35.08 -3.78 32.61
C GLN A 101 -34.25 -4.92 32.06
N ILE A 102 -34.33 -5.13 30.75
CA ILE A 102 -33.56 -6.15 30.05
C ILE A 102 -32.82 -5.51 28.88
N GLY A 103 -31.59 -5.96 28.64
CA GLY A 103 -30.88 -5.77 27.37
C GLY A 103 -30.32 -7.11 26.88
N VAL A 104 -30.02 -7.17 25.60
CA VAL A 104 -29.54 -8.39 24.92
C VAL A 104 -28.34 -8.04 24.06
N LEU A 105 -27.30 -8.86 24.14
CA LEU A 105 -26.05 -8.75 23.41
C LEU A 105 -25.69 -10.12 22.84
N SER A 106 -25.17 -10.15 21.62
CA SER A 106 -24.55 -11.32 21.01
C SER A 106 -23.04 -11.11 20.89
N PHE A 107 -22.23 -12.17 20.91
CA PHE A 107 -20.79 -12.05 20.78
C PHE A 107 -20.12 -13.24 20.08
N GLY A 108 -18.96 -12.97 19.49
CA GLY A 108 -17.97 -13.94 19.02
C GLY A 108 -16.58 -13.40 19.39
N ASP A 109 -15.78 -13.02 18.40
CA ASP A 109 -14.54 -12.25 18.60
C ASP A 109 -14.85 -10.82 19.09
N ASN A 110 -15.95 -10.24 18.61
CA ASN A 110 -16.49 -8.95 18.99
C ASN A 110 -17.91 -9.07 19.58
N ALA A 111 -18.33 -8.05 20.33
CA ALA A 111 -19.62 -7.99 21.02
C ALA A 111 -20.56 -6.97 20.36
N LEU A 112 -21.82 -7.35 20.08
CA LEU A 112 -22.81 -6.53 19.37
C LEU A 112 -24.15 -6.50 20.11
N ILE A 113 -24.76 -5.31 20.19
CA ILE A 113 -26.02 -5.10 20.91
C ILE A 113 -27.20 -5.52 20.03
N GLU A 114 -27.99 -6.49 20.51
CA GLU A 114 -29.24 -6.91 19.85
C GLU A 114 -30.45 -6.11 20.36
N SER A 115 -30.44 -5.75 21.64
CA SER A 115 -31.53 -4.98 22.25
C SER A 115 -30.98 -4.10 23.37
N PHE A 116 -31.20 -2.79 23.26
CA PHE A 116 -30.80 -1.84 24.30
C PHE A 116 -31.56 -2.08 25.60
N VAL A 117 -30.94 -1.70 26.72
CA VAL A 117 -31.55 -1.85 28.05
C VAL A 117 -32.84 -1.03 28.15
N ALA A 118 -33.98 -1.72 28.19
CA ALA A 118 -35.29 -1.11 28.27
C ALA A 118 -36.24 -1.91 29.17
N LYS A 119 -37.32 -1.26 29.64
CA LYS A 119 -38.41 -1.93 30.39
C LYS A 119 -39.24 -2.83 29.47
N GLU A 120 -39.43 -2.39 28.23
CA GLU A 120 -40.13 -3.09 27.15
C GLU A 120 -39.11 -3.45 26.07
N ALA A 121 -38.09 -4.21 26.45
CA ALA A 121 -37.12 -4.73 25.49
C ALA A 121 -37.81 -5.69 24.52
N VAL A 122 -37.61 -5.48 23.23
CA VAL A 122 -38.06 -6.37 22.16
C VAL A 122 -36.85 -7.16 21.67
N PHE A 123 -36.96 -8.48 21.67
CA PHE A 123 -35.97 -9.39 21.12
C PHE A 123 -36.69 -10.60 20.54
N ASN A 124 -36.49 -10.84 19.24
CA ASN A 124 -37.08 -11.98 18.54
C ASN A 124 -36.02 -13.03 18.21
N LYS A 125 -34.90 -12.61 17.62
CA LYS A 125 -33.77 -13.44 17.24
C LYS A 125 -32.51 -12.58 17.20
N ILE A 126 -31.35 -13.21 17.11
CA ILE A 126 -30.09 -12.50 16.82
C ILE A 126 -30.17 -12.00 15.36
N GLU A 127 -30.11 -10.69 15.16
CA GLU A 127 -30.11 -10.06 13.83
C GLU A 127 -28.70 -9.66 13.37
N SER A 128 -27.78 -9.42 14.32
CA SER A 128 -26.40 -9.10 13.98
C SER A 128 -25.55 -10.36 13.75
N GLU A 129 -24.48 -10.21 12.98
CA GLU A 129 -23.51 -11.29 12.71
C GLU A 129 -22.14 -10.91 13.31
N PRO A 130 -21.90 -11.18 14.60
CA PRO A 130 -20.56 -11.04 15.18
C PRO A 130 -19.61 -12.05 14.53
N SER A 131 -18.31 -11.74 14.50
CA SER A 131 -17.28 -12.62 13.95
C SER A 131 -17.20 -13.90 14.79
N GLY A 132 -17.72 -15.01 14.28
CA GLY A 132 -17.84 -16.26 15.04
C GLY A 132 -16.57 -17.11 15.13
N ILE A 133 -15.46 -16.66 14.54
CA ILE A 133 -14.19 -17.41 14.45
C ILE A 133 -13.58 -17.65 15.84
N TYR A 134 -13.74 -16.67 16.73
CA TYR A 134 -13.27 -16.74 18.10
C TYR A 134 -14.42 -16.53 19.09
N THR A 135 -14.19 -16.92 20.33
CA THR A 135 -15.10 -16.77 21.47
C THR A 135 -14.40 -15.89 22.51
N ASN A 136 -14.73 -14.60 22.50
CA ASN A 136 -14.12 -13.57 23.35
C ASN A 136 -15.08 -13.13 24.45
N VAL A 137 -15.04 -13.85 25.57
CA VAL A 137 -15.93 -13.60 26.71
C VAL A 137 -15.54 -12.32 27.45
N GLU A 138 -14.24 -11.98 27.51
CA GLU A 138 -13.76 -10.72 28.09
C GLU A 138 -14.42 -9.48 27.44
N GLU A 139 -14.40 -9.39 26.10
CA GLU A 139 -14.99 -8.25 25.38
C GLU A 139 -16.51 -8.17 25.56
N ALA A 140 -17.18 -9.33 25.54
CA ALA A 140 -18.62 -9.42 25.77
C ALA A 140 -19.02 -8.93 27.16
N LEU A 141 -18.28 -9.33 28.20
CA LEU A 141 -18.51 -8.89 29.57
C LEU A 141 -18.17 -7.40 29.77
N ASN A 142 -17.10 -6.89 29.17
CA ASN A 142 -16.76 -5.46 29.20
C ASN A 142 -17.86 -4.59 28.58
N THR A 143 -18.36 -5.00 27.43
CA THR A 143 -19.46 -4.33 26.75
C THR A 143 -20.72 -4.38 27.61
N ALA A 144 -21.01 -5.54 28.21
CA ALA A 144 -22.15 -5.70 29.10
C ALA A 144 -22.10 -4.77 30.32
N VAL A 145 -20.94 -4.67 30.99
CA VAL A 145 -20.73 -3.77 32.13
C VAL A 145 -20.95 -2.31 31.74
N SER A 146 -20.51 -1.92 30.55
CA SER A 146 -20.62 -0.53 30.04
C SER A 146 -22.06 -0.10 29.76
N LEU A 147 -22.96 -1.06 29.47
CA LEU A 147 -24.38 -0.79 29.19
C LEU A 147 -25.25 -0.74 30.46
N MET A 148 -24.72 -1.08 31.62
CA MET A 148 -25.50 -1.16 32.85
C MET A 148 -25.70 0.19 33.54
N PRO A 149 -26.95 0.60 33.82
CA PRO A 149 -27.23 1.84 34.54
C PRO A 149 -26.79 1.76 36.01
N GLN A 150 -26.43 2.90 36.60
CA GLN A 150 -25.97 2.96 38.00
C GLN A 150 -27.12 2.83 39.04
N ASN A 151 -28.37 3.03 38.64
CA ASN A 151 -29.53 3.15 39.53
C ASN A 151 -30.41 1.89 39.61
N SER A 152 -29.85 0.71 39.36
CA SER A 152 -30.54 -0.57 39.43
C SER A 152 -29.65 -1.65 40.06
N LYS A 153 -30.25 -2.76 40.51
CA LYS A 153 -29.47 -3.98 40.76
C LYS A 153 -29.02 -4.55 39.41
N LYS A 154 -27.76 -4.98 39.32
CA LYS A 154 -27.13 -5.37 38.06
C LYS A 154 -26.96 -6.88 37.97
N ARG A 155 -27.38 -7.49 36.86
CA ARG A 155 -27.19 -8.92 36.59
C ARG A 155 -26.76 -9.15 35.15
N ILE A 156 -25.75 -9.98 34.95
CA ILE A 156 -25.37 -10.53 33.64
C ILE A 156 -25.75 -12.00 33.63
N VAL A 157 -26.42 -12.44 32.56
CA VAL A 157 -26.64 -13.86 32.27
C VAL A 157 -25.87 -14.19 31.00
N LEU A 158 -24.78 -14.95 31.15
CA LEU A 158 -23.92 -15.40 30.07
C LEU A 158 -24.39 -16.78 29.58
N LEU A 159 -24.65 -16.92 28.28
CA LEU A 159 -25.04 -18.15 27.62
C LEU A 159 -23.91 -18.58 26.70
N THR A 160 -23.17 -19.64 27.05
CA THR A 160 -21.93 -20.06 26.35
C THR A 160 -21.62 -21.53 26.64
N ASP A 161 -20.75 -22.16 25.85
CA ASP A 161 -20.14 -23.47 26.13
C ASP A 161 -18.96 -23.38 27.11
N ALA A 162 -18.54 -22.15 27.44
CA ALA A 162 -17.44 -21.81 28.33
C ALA A 162 -16.03 -22.13 27.78
N GLU A 163 -15.88 -22.24 26.47
CA GLU A 163 -14.61 -22.48 25.78
C GLU A 163 -14.02 -21.17 25.20
N GLU A 164 -13.65 -20.23 26.07
CA GLU A 164 -12.99 -18.97 25.67
C GLU A 164 -11.64 -19.25 24.99
N ASN A 165 -11.46 -18.78 23.75
CA ASN A 165 -10.22 -18.95 22.97
C ASN A 165 -9.59 -17.62 22.51
N ALA A 166 -10.22 -16.50 22.85
CA ALA A 166 -9.69 -15.14 22.71
C ALA A 166 -10.04 -14.33 23.97
N GLY A 167 -9.13 -13.47 24.43
CA GLY A 167 -9.34 -12.70 25.67
C GLY A 167 -9.03 -13.48 26.96
N ASN A 168 -9.32 -12.85 28.10
CA ASN A 168 -9.18 -13.42 29.44
C ASN A 168 -10.26 -12.90 30.39
N SER A 169 -11.43 -13.53 30.35
CA SER A 169 -12.61 -13.17 31.14
C SER A 169 -12.38 -13.18 32.66
N ALA A 170 -11.44 -13.97 33.17
CA ALA A 170 -11.13 -14.04 34.60
C ALA A 170 -10.64 -12.68 35.16
N ARG A 171 -10.08 -11.81 34.33
CA ARG A 171 -9.66 -10.45 34.72
C ARG A 171 -10.81 -9.56 35.16
N LEU A 172 -12.04 -9.84 34.70
CA LEU A 172 -13.22 -9.03 35.02
C LEU A 172 -13.89 -9.39 36.33
N ALA A 173 -13.46 -10.45 37.01
CA ALA A 173 -14.04 -10.88 38.27
C ALA A 173 -14.03 -9.77 39.33
N SER A 174 -12.92 -9.04 39.48
CA SER A 174 -12.80 -7.92 40.43
C SER A 174 -13.76 -6.78 40.09
N THR A 175 -13.86 -6.40 38.81
CA THR A 175 -14.76 -5.34 38.34
C THR A 175 -16.23 -5.69 38.60
N LEU A 176 -16.62 -6.94 38.34
CA LEU A 176 -17.99 -7.41 38.59
C LEU A 176 -18.34 -7.35 40.08
N LEU A 177 -17.41 -7.76 40.95
CA LEU A 177 -17.59 -7.70 42.41
C LEU A 177 -17.65 -6.25 42.93
N GLU A 178 -16.73 -5.38 42.51
CA GLU A 178 -16.70 -3.98 42.92
C GLU A 178 -17.98 -3.22 42.52
N GLN A 179 -18.52 -3.53 41.34
CA GLN A 179 -19.75 -2.93 40.84
C GLN A 179 -21.05 -3.63 41.32
N ASN A 180 -20.95 -4.64 42.20
CA ASN A 180 -22.07 -5.47 42.67
C ASN A 180 -22.91 -6.05 41.52
N ILE A 181 -22.25 -6.55 40.48
CA ILE A 181 -22.88 -7.18 39.32
C ILE A 181 -22.97 -8.69 39.58
N GLU A 182 -24.19 -9.23 39.57
CA GLU A 182 -24.42 -10.67 39.68
C GLU A 182 -24.18 -11.34 38.33
N LEU A 183 -23.15 -12.18 38.20
CA LEU A 183 -22.93 -13.01 37.02
C LEU A 183 -23.59 -14.38 37.19
N LYS A 184 -24.46 -14.75 36.24
CA LYS A 184 -25.03 -16.09 36.07
C LYS A 184 -24.53 -16.66 34.76
N ILE A 185 -24.27 -17.97 34.75
CA ILE A 185 -23.82 -18.67 33.56
C ILE A 185 -24.80 -19.80 33.27
N LEU A 186 -25.35 -19.80 32.06
CA LEU A 186 -26.01 -20.95 31.47
C LEU A 186 -24.99 -21.65 30.58
N LYS A 187 -24.38 -22.71 31.11
CA LYS A 187 -23.44 -23.52 30.34
C LYS A 187 -24.20 -24.44 29.40
N LEU A 188 -23.84 -24.41 28.12
CA LEU A 188 -24.37 -25.30 27.08
C LEU A 188 -23.37 -26.42 26.83
N ASP A 189 -23.78 -27.66 27.06
CA ASP A 189 -22.93 -28.82 26.78
C ASP A 189 -23.09 -29.21 25.31
N ARG A 190 -22.02 -29.09 24.53
CA ARG A 190 -22.01 -29.54 23.12
C ARG A 190 -21.88 -31.06 23.06
N ASN A 191 -22.75 -31.71 22.28
CA ASN A 191 -22.62 -33.14 22.01
C ASN A 191 -21.65 -33.40 20.85
N ILE A 192 -20.35 -33.38 21.13
CA ILE A 192 -19.26 -33.59 20.16
C ILE A 192 -18.80 -35.07 20.17
N GLU A 193 -19.69 -36.01 20.47
CA GLU A 193 -19.29 -37.41 20.64
C GLU A 193 -18.81 -38.06 19.34
N LYS A 194 -19.23 -37.57 18.17
CA LYS A 194 -18.97 -38.15 16.84
C LYS A 194 -18.16 -37.22 15.94
N GLU A 195 -16.97 -36.87 16.39
CA GLU A 195 -16.14 -35.86 15.75
C GLU A 195 -14.74 -36.37 15.41
N ALA A 196 -14.19 -35.93 14.27
CA ALA A 196 -12.78 -36.07 13.94
C ALA A 196 -12.26 -34.75 13.36
N ALA A 197 -11.13 -34.25 13.86
CA ALA A 197 -10.58 -32.95 13.46
C ALA A 197 -9.07 -33.04 13.23
N ILE A 198 -8.55 -32.22 12.31
CA ILE A 198 -7.10 -32.05 12.16
C ILE A 198 -6.60 -31.08 13.24
N GLU A 199 -5.72 -31.54 14.12
CA GLU A 199 -5.12 -30.69 15.17
C GLU A 199 -4.05 -29.77 14.58
N ASN A 200 -3.14 -30.34 13.78
CA ASN A 200 -2.10 -29.59 13.08
C ASN A 200 -1.45 -30.39 11.96
N ILE A 201 -0.73 -29.66 11.10
CA ILE A 201 0.21 -30.20 10.12
C ILE A 201 1.59 -29.59 10.36
N THR A 202 2.62 -30.43 10.45
CA THR A 202 4.00 -30.04 10.77
C THR A 202 4.96 -30.41 9.65
N VAL A 203 5.81 -29.46 9.26
CA VAL A 203 6.90 -29.62 8.28
C VAL A 203 8.17 -28.93 8.80
N PRO A 204 9.39 -29.34 8.38
CA PRO A 204 10.60 -28.57 8.68
C PRO A 204 10.49 -27.16 8.09
N GLN A 205 10.89 -26.12 8.83
CA GLN A 205 10.72 -24.74 8.36
C GLN A 205 11.69 -24.34 7.24
N ARG A 206 12.84 -25.03 7.15
CA ARG A 206 13.88 -24.77 6.15
C ARG A 206 14.39 -26.09 5.59
N LEU A 207 14.52 -26.17 4.28
CA LEU A 207 14.99 -27.34 3.54
C LEU A 207 16.02 -26.92 2.49
N ARG A 208 16.85 -27.84 2.02
CA ARG A 208 17.68 -27.63 0.83
C ARG A 208 17.09 -28.36 -0.37
N ILE A 209 17.37 -27.88 -1.58
CA ILE A 209 16.98 -28.61 -2.80
C ILE A 209 17.56 -30.02 -2.78
N GLY A 210 16.73 -31.00 -3.13
CA GLY A 210 17.03 -32.43 -3.11
C GLY A 210 16.88 -33.11 -1.74
N GLU A 211 16.60 -32.36 -0.68
CA GLU A 211 16.37 -32.92 0.66
C GLU A 211 15.00 -33.63 0.73
N GLN A 212 14.99 -34.86 1.24
CA GLN A 212 13.76 -35.59 1.57
C GLN A 212 13.33 -35.26 2.99
N PHE A 213 12.03 -35.04 3.18
CA PHE A 213 11.49 -34.68 4.49
C PHE A 213 10.12 -35.29 4.74
N ASN A 214 9.72 -35.26 6.01
CA ASN A 214 8.45 -35.79 6.48
C ASN A 214 7.45 -34.65 6.72
N ILE A 215 6.22 -34.88 6.30
CA ILE A 215 5.06 -34.03 6.57
C ILE A 215 4.18 -34.82 7.55
N VAL A 216 3.95 -34.26 8.73
CA VAL A 216 3.24 -34.93 9.81
C VAL A 216 1.87 -34.29 9.99
N VAL A 217 0.81 -35.08 9.86
CA VAL A 217 -0.57 -34.65 10.13
C VAL A 217 -1.05 -35.32 11.42
N ASN A 218 -1.40 -34.52 12.42
CA ASN A 218 -1.98 -34.98 13.67
C ASN A 218 -3.48 -34.75 13.66
N ILE A 219 -4.25 -35.80 13.92
CA ILE A 219 -5.71 -35.83 13.85
C ILE A 219 -6.23 -36.33 15.19
N ASN A 220 -7.20 -35.64 15.77
CA ASN A 220 -7.88 -36.10 16.98
C ASN A 220 -9.28 -36.58 16.62
N SER A 221 -9.66 -37.77 17.08
CA SER A 221 -11.01 -38.29 16.87
C SER A 221 -11.65 -38.73 18.17
N LYS A 222 -12.93 -38.42 18.35
CA LYS A 222 -13.73 -38.86 19.50
C LYS A 222 -14.36 -40.24 19.26
N VAL A 223 -14.38 -40.71 18.02
CA VAL A 223 -14.91 -42.01 17.59
C VAL A 223 -13.87 -42.84 16.85
N LYS A 224 -14.14 -44.13 16.74
CA LYS A 224 -13.44 -44.97 15.78
C LYS A 224 -14.17 -44.90 14.44
N THR A 225 -13.53 -44.40 13.40
CA THR A 225 -14.16 -44.21 12.08
C THR A 225 -13.14 -44.32 10.93
N GLY A 226 -13.62 -44.66 9.73
CA GLY A 226 -12.81 -44.52 8.52
C GLY A 226 -12.79 -43.06 8.08
N ALA A 227 -11.73 -42.64 7.40
CA ALA A 227 -11.64 -41.31 6.82
C ALA A 227 -10.77 -41.32 5.56
N LYS A 228 -11.04 -40.40 4.64
CA LYS A 228 -10.15 -40.14 3.51
C LYS A 228 -9.27 -38.93 3.85
N LEU A 229 -7.95 -39.13 3.87
CA LEU A 229 -6.97 -38.09 4.17
C LEU A 229 -6.25 -37.70 2.88
N THR A 230 -6.36 -36.42 2.52
CA THR A 230 -5.78 -35.85 1.30
C THR A 230 -4.73 -34.79 1.66
N LEU A 231 -3.55 -34.88 1.07
CA LEU A 231 -2.48 -33.90 1.21
C LEU A 231 -2.29 -33.16 -0.12
N ILE A 232 -2.30 -31.83 -0.06
CA ILE A 232 -2.20 -30.91 -1.19
C ILE A 232 -0.97 -30.02 -0.99
N SER A 233 -0.16 -29.82 -2.03
CA SER A 233 0.94 -28.85 -2.05
C SER A 233 0.62 -27.75 -3.06
N GLY A 234 0.45 -26.52 -2.61
CA GLY A 234 -0.05 -25.43 -3.47
C GLY A 234 -1.40 -25.79 -4.10
N ARG A 235 -1.42 -26.08 -5.41
CA ARG A 235 -2.62 -26.49 -6.17
C ARG A 235 -2.67 -27.97 -6.53
N THR A 236 -1.63 -28.74 -6.23
CA THR A 236 -1.51 -30.15 -6.66
C THR A 236 -1.78 -31.12 -5.51
N LYS A 237 -2.55 -32.17 -5.78
CA LYS A 237 -2.76 -33.27 -4.82
C LYS A 237 -1.51 -34.15 -4.78
N VAL A 238 -0.83 -34.16 -3.64
CA VAL A 238 0.44 -34.89 -3.44
C VAL A 238 0.18 -36.33 -3.01
N ALA A 239 -0.77 -36.53 -2.09
CA ALA A 239 -1.12 -37.85 -1.60
C ALA A 239 -2.59 -37.92 -1.23
N GLU A 240 -3.17 -39.12 -1.34
CA GLU A 240 -4.53 -39.42 -0.93
C GLU A 240 -4.57 -40.86 -0.44
N GLN A 241 -5.09 -41.08 0.77
CA GLN A 241 -5.21 -42.42 1.33
C GLN A 241 -6.44 -42.53 2.22
N ARG A 242 -7.04 -43.72 2.26
CA ARG A 242 -8.05 -44.06 3.26
C ARG A 242 -7.37 -44.52 4.53
N VAL A 243 -7.74 -43.92 5.66
CA VAL A 243 -7.17 -44.16 6.98
C VAL A 243 -8.27 -44.63 7.95
N GLU A 244 -7.89 -45.38 8.97
CA GLU A 244 -8.77 -45.78 10.07
C GLU A 244 -8.38 -44.98 11.31
N LEU A 245 -9.22 -44.05 11.73
CA LEU A 245 -9.02 -43.23 12.92
C LEU A 245 -9.43 -44.02 14.16
N GLN A 246 -8.53 -44.07 15.14
CA GLN A 246 -8.84 -44.53 16.49
C GLN A 246 -9.32 -43.37 17.36
N LYS A 247 -10.07 -43.68 18.42
CA LYS A 247 -10.43 -42.68 19.42
C LYS A 247 -9.16 -42.14 20.10
N GLY A 248 -8.99 -40.82 20.11
CA GLY A 248 -7.82 -40.09 20.59
C GLY A 248 -6.99 -39.51 19.44
N SER A 249 -5.70 -39.31 19.71
CA SER A 249 -4.74 -38.74 18.75
C SER A 249 -4.25 -39.81 17.76
N ASN A 250 -4.25 -39.46 16.48
CA ASN A 250 -3.82 -40.27 15.35
C ASN A 250 -2.76 -39.48 14.57
N LYS A 251 -1.68 -40.15 14.17
CA LYS A 251 -0.55 -39.51 13.50
C LYS A 251 -0.30 -40.16 12.16
N PHE A 252 -0.33 -39.37 11.10
CA PHE A 252 -0.03 -39.79 9.74
C PHE A 252 1.20 -39.06 9.21
N VAL A 253 2.08 -39.78 8.52
CA VAL A 253 3.34 -39.23 8.01
C VAL A 253 3.40 -39.44 6.51
N PHE A 254 3.57 -38.35 5.78
CA PHE A 254 3.83 -38.34 4.34
C PHE A 254 5.30 -37.96 4.10
N ARG A 255 5.83 -38.36 2.94
CA ARG A 255 7.19 -37.99 2.50
C ARG A 255 7.11 -37.18 1.23
N ASP A 256 7.93 -36.15 1.14
CA ASP A 256 8.08 -35.34 -0.07
C ASP A 256 9.57 -34.95 -0.23
N THR A 257 9.95 -34.52 -1.44
CA THR A 257 11.29 -34.04 -1.77
C THR A 257 11.24 -32.57 -2.18
N ALA A 258 12.23 -31.80 -1.73
CA ALA A 258 12.33 -30.39 -2.06
C ALA A 258 12.92 -30.20 -3.47
N GLU A 259 12.09 -30.24 -4.52
CA GLU A 259 12.55 -30.15 -5.91
C GLU A 259 12.83 -28.72 -6.38
N ILE A 260 12.02 -27.76 -5.92
CA ILE A 260 12.05 -26.35 -6.36
C ILE A 260 12.28 -25.46 -5.14
N GLY A 261 13.10 -24.43 -5.32
CA GLY A 261 13.36 -23.38 -4.32
C GLY A 261 12.14 -22.52 -3.97
N GLY A 262 12.23 -21.82 -2.84
CA GLY A 262 11.22 -20.87 -2.37
C GLY A 262 10.20 -21.46 -1.38
N PHE A 263 9.09 -20.76 -1.17
CA PHE A 263 8.05 -21.19 -0.25
C PHE A 263 7.18 -22.30 -0.86
N LYS A 264 7.00 -23.39 -0.12
CA LYS A 264 6.10 -24.49 -0.47
C LYS A 264 5.06 -24.65 0.63
N SER A 265 3.80 -24.47 0.29
CA SER A 265 2.66 -24.61 1.21
C SER A 265 2.07 -26.02 1.12
N TYR A 266 1.65 -26.55 2.27
CA TYR A 266 0.96 -27.83 2.40
C TYR A 266 -0.37 -27.65 3.09
N ARG A 267 -1.36 -28.41 2.64
CA ARG A 267 -2.73 -28.40 3.13
C ARG A 267 -3.23 -29.82 3.25
N ALA A 268 -3.64 -30.21 4.45
CA ALA A 268 -4.26 -31.50 4.70
C ALA A 268 -5.78 -31.31 4.81
N VAL A 269 -6.53 -32.17 4.13
CA VAL A 269 -7.99 -32.22 4.15
C VAL A 269 -8.42 -33.61 4.59
N LEU A 270 -9.27 -33.68 5.59
CA LEU A 270 -9.84 -34.90 6.15
C LEU A 270 -11.32 -35.02 5.75
N GLU A 271 -11.73 -36.20 5.30
CA GLU A 271 -13.14 -36.51 5.01
C GLU A 271 -13.52 -37.77 5.82
N PRO A 272 -13.96 -37.64 7.09
CA PRO A 272 -14.35 -38.77 7.92
C PRO A 272 -15.70 -39.36 7.49
N ASP A 273 -15.87 -40.67 7.63
CA ASP A 273 -17.16 -41.37 7.40
C ASP A 273 -18.21 -40.98 8.46
N ILE A 274 -17.76 -40.52 9.63
CA ILE A 274 -18.59 -40.07 10.76
C ILE A 274 -17.97 -38.78 11.27
N ASP A 275 -18.71 -37.66 11.13
CA ASP A 275 -18.27 -36.33 11.55
C ASP A 275 -19.47 -35.40 11.80
N ILE A 276 -19.29 -34.37 12.63
CA ILE A 276 -20.30 -33.35 12.88
C ILE A 276 -19.87 -31.98 12.33
N ASP A 277 -18.59 -31.60 12.42
CA ASP A 277 -18.11 -30.28 11.99
C ASP A 277 -17.02 -30.34 10.91
N THR A 278 -17.41 -30.08 9.66
CA THR A 278 -16.48 -30.13 8.53
C THR A 278 -15.45 -29.01 8.49
N ARG A 279 -15.58 -27.97 9.31
CA ARG A 279 -14.70 -26.78 9.25
C ARG A 279 -13.33 -27.02 9.87
N ASN A 280 -13.23 -27.99 10.78
CA ASN A 280 -11.97 -28.33 11.46
C ASN A 280 -11.22 -29.49 10.78
N ASN A 281 -11.73 -29.93 9.63
CA ASN A 281 -11.16 -31.00 8.83
C ASN A 281 -10.05 -30.54 7.88
N GLU A 282 -9.58 -29.29 8.01
CA GLU A 282 -8.55 -28.73 7.17
C GLU A 282 -7.48 -28.00 7.99
N ALA A 283 -6.20 -28.23 7.68
CA ALA A 283 -5.08 -27.49 8.26
C ALA A 283 -4.00 -27.22 7.21
N SER A 284 -3.32 -26.07 7.33
CA SER A 284 -2.26 -25.65 6.40
C SER A 284 -0.96 -25.29 7.12
N THR A 285 0.17 -25.47 6.42
CA THR A 285 1.51 -25.05 6.87
C THR A 285 2.37 -24.72 5.66
N PHE A 286 3.58 -24.21 5.88
CA PHE A 286 4.53 -23.91 4.80
C PHE A 286 5.98 -24.20 5.23
N THR A 287 6.83 -24.43 4.23
CA THR A 287 8.28 -24.58 4.39
C THR A 287 9.00 -23.69 3.38
N ASN A 288 10.24 -23.28 3.70
CA ASN A 288 11.10 -22.53 2.78
C ASN A 288 12.26 -23.42 2.29
N VAL A 289 12.28 -23.70 0.99
CA VAL A 289 13.35 -24.44 0.33
C VAL A 289 14.43 -23.45 -0.12
N LEU A 290 15.60 -23.57 0.49
CA LEU A 290 16.80 -22.80 0.16
C LEU A 290 17.33 -23.24 -1.23
N ASP A 291 17.20 -22.35 -2.20
CA ASP A 291 17.79 -22.47 -3.55
C ASP A 291 19.20 -21.87 -3.60
N GLN A 292 19.97 -22.23 -4.62
CA GLN A 292 21.09 -21.39 -5.04
C GLN A 292 20.56 -20.00 -5.41
N PRO A 293 21.23 -18.91 -4.97
CA PRO A 293 20.78 -17.57 -5.30
C PRO A 293 20.80 -17.38 -6.83
N ARG A 294 19.64 -17.14 -7.42
CA ARG A 294 19.49 -16.83 -8.84
C ARG A 294 19.49 -15.33 -9.08
N VAL A 295 19.99 -14.92 -10.25
CA VAL A 295 19.92 -13.54 -10.73
C VAL A 295 18.91 -13.46 -11.87
N LEU A 296 18.02 -12.48 -11.86
CA LEU A 296 17.16 -12.16 -13.00
C LEU A 296 17.83 -11.09 -13.84
N ILE A 297 17.92 -11.30 -15.15
CA ILE A 297 18.36 -10.31 -16.13
C ILE A 297 17.16 -9.90 -16.97
N LEU A 298 16.91 -8.60 -17.05
CA LEU A 298 15.92 -8.01 -17.94
C LEU A 298 16.62 -7.16 -19.01
N GLU A 299 16.25 -7.35 -20.27
CA GLU A 299 16.70 -6.57 -21.42
C GLU A 299 15.51 -6.14 -22.28
N ASP A 300 15.61 -4.97 -22.92
CA ASP A 300 14.61 -4.50 -23.90
C ASP A 300 14.92 -5.00 -25.31
N THR A 301 16.21 -5.07 -25.65
CA THR A 301 16.68 -5.50 -26.96
C THR A 301 17.54 -6.74 -26.79
N GLU A 302 17.18 -7.80 -27.52
CA GLU A 302 17.90 -9.07 -27.46
C GLU A 302 19.40 -8.87 -27.71
N GLY A 303 20.22 -9.33 -26.77
CA GLY A 303 21.68 -9.29 -26.85
C GLY A 303 22.34 -8.11 -26.15
N GLU A 304 21.57 -7.13 -25.64
CA GLU A 304 22.14 -6.04 -24.83
C GLU A 304 22.76 -6.56 -23.52
N ALA A 305 22.24 -7.64 -22.95
CA ALA A 305 22.78 -8.26 -21.74
C ALA A 305 23.83 -9.36 -22.01
N ALA A 306 24.25 -9.58 -23.26
CA ALA A 306 25.13 -10.70 -23.62
C ALA A 306 26.46 -10.74 -22.83
N GLU A 307 27.05 -9.58 -22.55
CA GLU A 307 28.27 -9.50 -21.74
C GLU A 307 28.01 -9.80 -20.25
N ILE A 308 26.85 -9.40 -19.71
CA ILE A 308 26.41 -9.78 -18.36
C ILE A 308 26.25 -11.31 -18.27
N GLU A 309 25.63 -11.93 -19.28
CA GLU A 309 25.46 -13.37 -19.33
C GLU A 309 26.82 -14.09 -19.29
N LYS A 310 27.78 -13.66 -20.11
CA LYS A 310 29.15 -14.23 -20.10
C LYS A 310 29.82 -14.09 -18.72
N LEU A 311 29.67 -12.94 -18.07
CA LEU A 311 30.22 -12.69 -16.72
C LEU A 311 29.61 -13.61 -15.66
N LEU A 312 28.28 -13.79 -15.68
CA LEU A 312 27.57 -14.66 -14.74
C LEU A 312 27.90 -16.14 -14.98
N GLN A 313 28.00 -16.56 -16.24
CA GLN A 313 28.44 -17.91 -16.62
C GLN A 313 29.88 -18.19 -16.16
N ALA A 314 30.81 -17.26 -16.43
CA ALA A 314 32.21 -17.40 -16.00
C ALA A 314 32.35 -17.45 -14.46
N SER A 315 31.44 -16.79 -13.75
CA SER A 315 31.37 -16.79 -12.28
C SER A 315 30.58 -17.97 -11.70
N ASN A 316 30.04 -18.86 -12.55
CA ASN A 316 29.17 -19.98 -12.16
C ASN A 316 27.97 -19.55 -11.30
N ILE A 317 27.35 -18.42 -11.64
CA ILE A 317 26.15 -17.88 -11.00
C ILE A 317 24.92 -18.29 -11.82
N ALA A 318 23.93 -18.93 -11.18
CA ALA A 318 22.67 -19.27 -11.83
C ALA A 318 21.86 -18.00 -12.14
N TYR A 319 21.31 -17.91 -13.35
CA TYR A 319 20.52 -16.77 -13.78
C TYR A 319 19.39 -17.19 -14.71
N ASP A 320 18.33 -16.39 -14.73
CA ASP A 320 17.25 -16.45 -15.71
C ASP A 320 17.25 -15.12 -16.49
N LYS A 321 17.04 -15.20 -17.81
CA LYS A 321 16.93 -14.04 -18.69
C LYS A 321 15.52 -13.91 -19.21
N SER A 322 14.98 -12.70 -19.21
CA SER A 322 13.67 -12.40 -19.77
C SER A 322 13.65 -11.03 -20.44
N ASP A 323 12.72 -10.86 -21.37
CA ASP A 323 12.38 -9.55 -21.91
C ASP A 323 11.73 -8.70 -20.79
N ALA A 324 12.00 -7.39 -20.79
CA ALA A 324 11.43 -6.46 -19.82
C ALA A 324 9.90 -6.54 -19.74
N PHE A 325 9.21 -6.80 -20.85
CA PHE A 325 7.77 -6.96 -20.89
C PHE A 325 7.26 -8.12 -20.03
N TYR A 326 8.03 -9.21 -19.98
CA TYR A 326 7.72 -10.41 -19.20
C TYR A 326 8.33 -10.40 -17.79
N ALA A 327 8.74 -9.22 -17.30
CA ALA A 327 9.27 -9.09 -15.94
C ALA A 327 8.27 -9.65 -14.90
N PRO A 328 8.75 -10.27 -13.80
CA PRO A 328 7.89 -10.76 -12.73
C PRO A 328 6.94 -9.70 -12.20
N SER A 329 5.65 -10.03 -12.13
CA SER A 329 4.60 -9.07 -11.81
C SER A 329 4.23 -9.04 -10.32
N THR A 330 4.72 -10.01 -9.55
CA THR A 330 4.40 -10.17 -8.12
C THR A 330 5.64 -10.31 -7.25
N LEU A 331 5.48 -9.96 -5.97
CA LEU A 331 6.54 -10.11 -4.97
C LEU A 331 6.97 -11.58 -4.77
N GLU A 332 6.04 -12.54 -4.88
CA GLU A 332 6.33 -13.97 -4.80
C GLU A 332 7.26 -14.42 -5.92
N GLU A 333 6.99 -13.99 -7.16
CA GLU A 333 7.84 -14.30 -8.31
C GLU A 333 9.22 -13.64 -8.19
N LEU A 334 9.28 -12.37 -7.76
CA LEU A 334 10.55 -11.69 -7.50
C LEU A 334 11.36 -12.34 -6.37
N SER A 335 10.69 -12.91 -5.35
CA SER A 335 11.36 -13.55 -4.21
C SER A 335 12.21 -14.78 -4.58
N LYS A 336 12.01 -15.34 -5.78
CA LYS A 336 12.83 -16.42 -6.34
C LYS A 336 14.25 -15.95 -6.69
N TYR A 337 14.45 -14.65 -6.90
CA TYR A 337 15.71 -14.06 -7.32
C TYR A 337 16.40 -13.33 -6.17
N LYS A 338 17.71 -13.51 -6.06
CA LYS A 338 18.53 -12.78 -5.08
C LYS A 338 18.86 -11.36 -5.54
N SER A 339 18.95 -11.15 -6.85
CA SER A 339 19.16 -9.84 -7.45
C SER A 339 18.47 -9.74 -8.80
N VAL A 340 18.03 -8.54 -9.16
CA VAL A 340 17.53 -8.19 -10.50
C VAL A 340 18.53 -7.25 -11.17
N ILE A 341 18.84 -7.48 -12.44
CA ILE A 341 19.69 -6.64 -13.29
C ILE A 341 18.85 -6.10 -14.43
N LEU A 342 18.74 -4.78 -14.52
CA LEU A 342 18.15 -4.06 -15.65
C LEU A 342 19.27 -3.67 -16.61
N SER A 343 19.32 -4.32 -17.76
CA SER A 343 20.31 -4.05 -18.80
C SER A 343 19.73 -3.10 -19.85
N ASN A 344 19.98 -1.80 -19.70
CA ASN A 344 19.46 -0.75 -20.60
C ASN A 344 17.93 -0.81 -20.84
N VAL A 345 17.15 -1.07 -19.78
CA VAL A 345 15.70 -1.28 -19.86
C VAL A 345 14.91 0.00 -19.64
N SER A 346 13.92 0.26 -20.48
CA SER A 346 12.94 1.35 -20.30
C SER A 346 11.90 0.99 -19.24
N SER A 347 11.54 1.95 -18.39
CA SER A 347 10.46 1.76 -17.42
C SER A 347 9.11 1.52 -18.06
N GLU A 348 8.93 2.00 -19.30
CA GLU A 348 7.67 1.85 -20.05
C GLU A 348 7.46 0.43 -20.58
N ASN A 349 8.53 -0.34 -20.78
CA ASN A 349 8.44 -1.72 -21.22
C ASN A 349 8.24 -2.68 -20.03
N LEU A 350 8.49 -2.22 -18.80
CA LEU A 350 8.23 -2.99 -17.59
C LEU A 350 6.74 -2.93 -17.25
N ASN A 351 6.15 -4.08 -16.92
CA ASN A 351 4.76 -4.12 -16.49
C ASN A 351 4.55 -3.43 -15.13
N GLU A 352 3.34 -2.91 -14.91
CA GLU A 352 2.98 -2.20 -13.67
C GLU A 352 3.16 -3.08 -12.41
N GLY A 353 2.94 -4.39 -12.52
CA GLY A 353 3.14 -5.33 -11.41
C GLY A 353 4.57 -5.33 -10.90
N PHE A 354 5.55 -5.32 -11.83
CA PHE A 354 6.96 -5.21 -11.52
C PHE A 354 7.27 -3.86 -10.84
N LEU A 355 6.83 -2.74 -11.43
CA LEU A 355 7.06 -1.40 -10.88
C LEU A 355 6.45 -1.23 -9.48
N ASN A 356 5.28 -1.81 -9.23
CA ASN A 356 4.62 -1.76 -7.93
C ASN A 356 5.29 -2.69 -6.89
N SER A 357 5.94 -3.78 -7.34
CA SER A 357 6.55 -4.77 -6.45
C SER A 357 8.02 -4.50 -6.14
N ILE A 358 8.75 -3.77 -7.02
CA ILE A 358 10.21 -3.62 -6.93
C ILE A 358 10.67 -2.92 -5.65
N GLU A 359 9.92 -1.93 -5.18
CA GLU A 359 10.25 -1.21 -3.94
C GLU A 359 10.21 -2.14 -2.74
N SER A 360 9.14 -2.92 -2.58
CA SER A 360 9.00 -3.90 -1.50
C SER A 360 10.00 -5.06 -1.62
N TYR A 361 10.31 -5.50 -2.83
CA TYR A 361 11.34 -6.52 -3.08
C TYR A 361 12.71 -6.08 -2.57
N VAL A 362 13.14 -4.87 -2.90
CA VAL A 362 14.43 -4.34 -2.45
C VAL A 362 14.38 -4.02 -0.95
N ARG A 363 13.39 -3.22 -0.52
CA ARG A 363 13.33 -2.66 0.83
C ARG A 363 13.02 -3.70 1.90
N ASP A 364 12.05 -4.57 1.65
CA ASP A 364 11.44 -5.41 2.68
C ASP A 364 11.90 -6.88 2.57
N LEU A 365 12.18 -7.41 1.37
CA LEU A 365 12.76 -8.75 1.19
C LEU A 365 14.30 -8.78 1.14
N GLY A 366 14.95 -7.61 1.03
CA GLY A 366 16.40 -7.53 0.94
C GLY A 366 16.98 -8.01 -0.39
N GLY A 367 16.21 -7.83 -1.47
CA GLY A 367 16.64 -8.08 -2.84
C GLY A 367 17.77 -7.15 -3.30
N GLY A 368 18.62 -7.65 -4.21
CA GLY A 368 19.60 -6.84 -4.92
C GLY A 368 19.01 -6.21 -6.18
N MET A 369 19.46 -5.02 -6.54
CA MET A 369 19.11 -4.40 -7.82
C MET A 369 20.32 -3.75 -8.47
N ILE A 370 20.51 -3.98 -9.77
CA ILE A 370 21.54 -3.33 -10.58
C ILE A 370 20.85 -2.73 -11.81
N ALA A 371 21.10 -1.47 -12.12
CA ALA A 371 20.70 -0.87 -13.40
C ALA A 371 21.95 -0.42 -14.16
N THR A 372 22.04 -0.79 -15.44
CA THR A 372 23.08 -0.32 -16.35
C THR A 372 22.55 0.77 -17.28
N GLY A 373 23.44 1.65 -17.70
CA GLY A 373 23.17 2.75 -18.60
C GLY A 373 23.01 2.32 -20.06
N GLY A 374 22.62 3.30 -20.87
CA GLY A 374 22.36 3.17 -22.29
C GLY A 374 21.29 4.16 -22.73
N GLU A 375 20.79 4.03 -23.96
CA GLU A 375 19.85 4.99 -24.54
C GLU A 375 18.40 4.84 -24.05
N ASN A 376 18.10 3.77 -23.30
CA ASN A 376 16.77 3.42 -22.82
C ASN A 376 16.74 3.24 -21.29
N SER A 377 17.70 3.77 -20.55
CA SER A 377 17.79 3.62 -19.08
C SER A 377 17.91 4.97 -18.36
N PHE A 378 17.73 4.96 -17.04
CA PHE A 378 17.76 6.16 -16.19
C PHE A 378 16.78 7.24 -16.70
N ALA A 379 17.21 8.50 -16.79
CA ALA A 379 16.38 9.60 -17.25
C ALA A 379 15.82 9.36 -18.67
N LEU A 380 16.62 8.78 -19.57
CA LEU A 380 16.22 8.48 -20.94
C LEU A 380 15.27 7.28 -21.03
N GLY A 381 15.35 6.38 -20.05
CA GLY A 381 14.48 5.23 -19.89
C GLY A 381 13.21 5.51 -19.11
N GLY A 382 12.88 6.77 -18.83
CA GLY A 382 11.63 7.13 -18.16
C GLY A 382 11.62 6.92 -16.64
N TYR A 383 12.77 6.76 -15.98
CA TYR A 383 12.78 6.39 -14.55
C TYR A 383 12.34 7.54 -13.63
N TYR A 384 12.26 8.76 -14.13
CA TYR A 384 11.92 9.94 -13.33
C TYR A 384 10.53 9.80 -12.68
N LYS A 385 10.46 10.08 -11.38
CA LYS A 385 9.27 9.93 -10.54
C LYS A 385 8.67 8.51 -10.50
N THR A 386 9.44 7.48 -10.87
CA THR A 386 8.99 6.08 -10.80
C THR A 386 9.49 5.35 -9.55
N PRO A 387 8.93 4.16 -9.22
CA PRO A 387 9.49 3.29 -8.20
C PRO A 387 10.96 2.92 -8.44
N LEU A 388 11.42 2.87 -9.71
CA LEU A 388 12.82 2.61 -10.06
C LEU A 388 13.74 3.73 -9.56
N GLU A 389 13.36 4.99 -9.79
CA GLU A 389 14.13 6.10 -9.23
C GLU A 389 14.14 6.05 -7.71
N LYS A 390 13.04 5.67 -7.04
CA LYS A 390 13.01 5.56 -5.57
C LYS A 390 14.04 4.59 -5.01
N VAL A 391 14.23 3.42 -5.63
CA VAL A 391 15.14 2.36 -5.16
C VAL A 391 16.58 2.55 -5.62
N LEU A 392 16.82 3.21 -6.76
CA LEU A 392 18.16 3.40 -7.31
C LEU A 392 18.98 4.44 -6.52
N PRO A 393 20.33 4.35 -6.53
CA PRO A 393 21.22 5.27 -5.81
C PRO A 393 21.27 6.70 -6.35
N VAL A 394 20.67 6.96 -7.50
CA VAL A 394 20.76 8.21 -8.25
C VAL A 394 19.37 8.79 -8.51
N ASN A 395 19.28 10.10 -8.60
CA ASN A 395 18.12 10.83 -9.09
C ASN A 395 18.30 11.10 -10.58
N MET A 396 17.21 11.00 -11.32
CA MET A 396 17.16 11.29 -12.75
C MET A 396 17.24 12.79 -13.01
N GLU A 397 16.83 13.63 -12.05
CA GLU A 397 17.01 15.08 -12.12
C GLU A 397 18.48 15.48 -11.82
N LEU A 398 19.08 16.29 -12.71
CA LEU A 398 20.42 16.87 -12.50
C LEU A 398 20.37 18.09 -11.57
N LYS A 399 21.07 18.04 -10.42
CA LYS A 399 21.09 19.11 -9.39
C LYS A 399 22.47 19.75 -9.22
N GLY A 400 22.52 21.00 -8.76
CA GLY A 400 23.74 21.69 -8.33
C GLY A 400 24.53 22.35 -9.47
N LYS A 401 25.87 22.29 -9.44
CA LYS A 401 26.77 22.85 -10.51
C LYS A 401 26.53 22.27 -11.92
N LYS A 402 25.65 21.28 -12.00
CA LYS A 402 25.34 20.43 -13.15
C LYS A 402 23.88 20.58 -13.60
N GLU A 403 23.18 21.59 -13.05
CA GLU A 403 21.82 21.91 -13.45
C GLU A 403 21.79 22.23 -14.95
N ILE A 404 20.93 21.51 -15.68
CA ILE A 404 20.75 21.73 -17.11
C ILE A 404 20.30 23.18 -17.30
N PRO A 405 20.90 23.91 -18.26
CA PRO A 405 20.44 25.21 -18.66
C PRO A 405 18.92 25.27 -18.88
N ASP A 406 18.33 26.45 -18.71
CA ASP A 406 16.91 26.64 -19.00
C ASP A 406 16.64 26.35 -20.48
N MET A 407 15.60 25.55 -20.73
CA MET A 407 15.22 25.13 -22.08
C MET A 407 13.88 25.75 -22.49
N ALA A 408 13.72 25.95 -23.80
CA ALA A 408 12.46 26.27 -24.43
C ALA A 408 12.12 25.19 -25.46
N ILE A 409 10.97 24.55 -25.29
CA ILE A 409 10.39 23.60 -26.24
C ILE A 409 9.16 24.22 -26.88
N LEU A 410 9.11 24.21 -28.22
CA LEU A 410 7.89 24.48 -28.96
C LEU A 410 7.39 23.21 -29.64
N LEU A 411 6.13 22.88 -29.41
CA LEU A 411 5.42 21.80 -30.08
C LEU A 411 4.60 22.40 -31.22
N ILE A 412 4.79 21.91 -32.43
CA ILE A 412 4.04 22.32 -33.62
C ILE A 412 3.24 21.09 -34.09
N ILE A 413 1.93 21.14 -33.89
CA ILE A 413 1.03 20.01 -34.04
C ILE A 413 0.09 20.26 -35.23
N ASP A 414 0.14 19.37 -36.21
CA ASP A 414 -0.83 19.34 -37.29
C ASP A 414 -2.22 18.99 -36.75
N LYS A 415 -3.23 19.81 -37.10
CA LYS A 415 -4.64 19.57 -36.79
C LYS A 415 -5.50 19.39 -38.05
N SER A 416 -4.89 19.10 -39.19
CA SER A 416 -5.57 18.92 -40.48
C SER A 416 -6.63 17.82 -40.44
N GLY A 417 -7.51 17.79 -41.45
CA GLY A 417 -8.56 16.78 -41.54
C GLY A 417 -8.05 15.33 -41.54
N SER A 418 -6.85 15.06 -42.08
CA SER A 418 -6.24 13.71 -42.07
C SER A 418 -5.91 13.22 -40.67
N MET A 419 -5.64 14.14 -39.73
CA MET A 419 -5.33 13.80 -38.33
C MET A 419 -6.53 13.22 -37.56
N THR A 420 -7.70 13.15 -38.19
CA THR A 420 -8.88 12.42 -37.68
C THR A 420 -8.83 10.92 -37.92
N GLU A 421 -7.92 10.45 -38.78
CA GLU A 421 -7.67 9.02 -38.96
C GLU A 421 -7.06 8.40 -37.70
N GLY A 422 -7.34 7.12 -37.45
CA GLY A 422 -6.88 6.42 -36.26
C GLY A 422 -7.44 5.01 -36.13
N ARG A 423 -6.93 4.25 -35.15
CA ARG A 423 -7.35 2.86 -34.87
C ARG A 423 -7.97 2.77 -33.48
N GLY A 424 -8.98 1.92 -33.32
CA GLY A 424 -9.59 1.66 -32.00
C GLY A 424 -10.38 2.84 -31.39
N GLY A 425 -10.80 3.81 -32.20
CA GLY A 425 -11.59 4.97 -31.73
C GLY A 425 -10.74 6.14 -31.17
N ILE A 426 -9.42 6.05 -31.27
CA ILE A 426 -8.47 7.12 -30.91
C ILE A 426 -7.91 7.71 -32.22
N THR A 427 -7.94 9.04 -32.38
CA THR A 427 -7.43 9.72 -33.58
C THR A 427 -5.93 10.04 -33.46
N ASN A 428 -5.24 10.23 -34.59
CA ASN A 428 -3.85 10.70 -34.63
C ASN A 428 -3.68 12.04 -33.87
N LEU A 429 -4.70 12.91 -33.93
CA LEU A 429 -4.72 14.15 -33.15
C LEU A 429 -4.81 13.91 -31.64
N ASP A 430 -5.61 12.94 -31.19
CA ASP A 430 -5.69 12.60 -29.76
C ASP A 430 -4.34 12.09 -29.24
N ILE A 431 -3.63 11.31 -30.05
CA ILE A 431 -2.28 10.85 -29.74
C ILE A 431 -1.28 12.01 -29.70
N ALA A 432 -1.38 12.96 -30.62
CA ALA A 432 -0.53 14.15 -30.63
C ALA A 432 -0.74 15.03 -29.39
N LYS A 433 -1.99 15.16 -28.92
CA LYS A 433 -2.31 15.84 -27.65
C LYS A 433 -1.69 15.14 -26.46
N GLU A 434 -1.87 13.82 -26.36
CA GLU A 434 -1.26 13.01 -25.30
C GLU A 434 0.27 13.17 -25.31
N ALA A 435 0.90 13.19 -26.48
CA ALA A 435 2.33 13.41 -26.61
C ALA A 435 2.79 14.79 -26.14
N ALA A 436 1.97 15.82 -26.38
CA ALA A 436 2.22 17.16 -25.86
C ALA A 436 2.11 17.22 -24.33
N VAL A 437 1.13 16.54 -23.75
CA VAL A 437 0.98 16.41 -22.28
C VAL A 437 2.16 15.65 -21.67
N ARG A 438 2.62 14.55 -22.28
CA ARG A 438 3.81 13.83 -21.80
C ARG A 438 5.11 14.64 -21.89
N THR A 439 5.20 15.52 -22.88
CA THR A 439 6.31 16.48 -22.96
C THR A 439 6.27 17.44 -21.77
N LEU A 440 5.09 17.99 -21.46
CA LEU A 440 4.87 18.86 -20.31
C LEU A 440 5.27 18.17 -19.00
N ASP A 441 4.90 16.90 -18.80
CA ASP A 441 5.26 16.12 -17.60
C ASP A 441 6.77 15.88 -17.45
N SER A 442 7.49 15.89 -18.56
CA SER A 442 8.94 15.69 -18.62
C SER A 442 9.73 16.99 -18.39
N LEU A 443 9.08 18.15 -18.49
CA LEU A 443 9.70 19.46 -18.30
C LEU A 443 9.79 19.84 -16.81
N ARG A 444 10.81 20.64 -16.47
CA ARG A 444 10.92 21.24 -15.12
C ARG A 444 10.06 22.50 -15.08
N GLU A 445 9.59 22.89 -13.90
CA GLU A 445 8.73 24.08 -13.71
C GLU A 445 9.35 25.39 -14.27
N LYS A 446 10.69 25.46 -14.32
CA LYS A 446 11.44 26.60 -14.87
C LYS A 446 11.67 26.57 -16.38
N ASP A 447 11.38 25.45 -17.04
CA ASP A 447 11.50 25.32 -18.48
C ASP A 447 10.30 25.98 -19.17
N THR A 448 10.48 26.39 -20.42
CA THR A 448 9.45 27.09 -21.20
C THR A 448 8.83 26.14 -22.22
N ILE A 449 7.50 26.07 -22.28
CA ILE A 449 6.75 25.32 -23.28
C ILE A 449 5.84 26.26 -24.06
N GLY A 450 5.70 26.02 -25.35
CA GLY A 450 4.66 26.63 -26.18
C GLY A 450 4.11 25.60 -27.17
N VAL A 451 2.84 25.75 -27.54
CA VAL A 451 2.14 24.82 -28.42
C VAL A 451 1.43 25.60 -29.52
N ILE A 452 1.82 25.30 -30.76
CA ILE A 452 1.18 25.75 -31.98
C ILE A 452 0.37 24.58 -32.53
N ALA A 453 -0.89 24.83 -32.87
CA ALA A 453 -1.67 23.92 -33.71
C ALA A 453 -1.91 24.58 -35.06
N PHE A 454 -1.75 23.82 -36.15
CA PHE A 454 -1.83 24.39 -37.50
C PHE A 454 -2.63 23.53 -38.48
N ASP A 455 -3.28 24.21 -39.42
CA ASP A 455 -3.92 23.64 -40.60
C ASP A 455 -3.50 24.45 -41.85
N ASP A 456 -4.43 25.14 -42.50
CA ASP A 456 -4.15 26.22 -43.46
C ASP A 456 -3.67 27.51 -42.75
N THR A 457 -3.89 27.60 -41.43
CA THR A 457 -3.59 28.76 -40.59
C THR A 457 -2.92 28.35 -39.28
N VAL A 458 -2.20 29.28 -38.65
CA VAL A 458 -1.41 29.04 -37.43
C VAL A 458 -2.18 29.52 -36.19
N TYR A 459 -2.30 28.65 -35.18
CA TYR A 459 -2.96 28.97 -33.92
C TYR A 459 -2.03 28.70 -32.74
N TRP A 460 -1.80 29.72 -31.91
CA TRP A 460 -1.20 29.54 -30.60
C TRP A 460 -2.23 28.98 -29.63
N VAL A 461 -2.07 27.70 -29.28
CA VAL A 461 -2.87 27.02 -28.27
C VAL A 461 -2.33 27.36 -26.88
N VAL A 462 -1.01 27.35 -26.77
CA VAL A 462 -0.29 27.73 -25.57
C VAL A 462 0.82 28.70 -25.97
N GLU A 463 0.64 29.98 -25.67
CA GLU A 463 1.71 30.98 -25.79
C GLU A 463 2.91 30.58 -24.92
N PRO A 464 4.17 30.82 -25.34
CA PRO A 464 5.34 30.35 -24.61
C PRO A 464 5.36 30.86 -23.16
N GLN A 465 5.24 29.92 -22.22
CA GLN A 465 5.20 30.21 -20.79
C GLN A 465 5.97 29.15 -20.01
N LYS A 466 6.23 29.42 -18.74
CA LYS A 466 6.90 28.46 -17.85
C LYS A 466 5.98 27.27 -17.58
N ALA A 467 6.54 26.06 -17.52
CA ALA A 467 5.82 24.82 -17.28
C ALA A 467 5.31 24.65 -15.82
N SER A 468 5.30 25.72 -15.03
CA SER A 468 4.87 25.69 -13.62
C SER A 468 3.36 25.50 -13.43
N ASN A 469 2.54 25.79 -14.45
CA ASN A 469 1.09 25.62 -14.38
C ASN A 469 0.61 24.50 -15.32
N ALA A 470 1.04 23.27 -15.01
CA ALA A 470 0.82 22.11 -15.88
C ALA A 470 -0.66 21.86 -16.18
N GLU A 471 -1.54 21.95 -15.17
CA GLU A 471 -2.98 21.71 -15.33
C GLU A 471 -3.64 22.68 -16.31
N ALA A 472 -3.27 23.97 -16.31
CA ALA A 472 -3.82 24.93 -17.26
C ALA A 472 -3.33 24.65 -18.69
N ILE A 473 -2.04 24.33 -18.85
CA ILE A 473 -1.43 24.03 -20.15
C ILE A 473 -2.05 22.75 -20.75
N GLU A 474 -2.26 21.72 -19.93
CA GLU A 474 -2.93 20.48 -20.32
C GLU A 474 -4.36 20.73 -20.81
N ASN A 475 -5.13 21.56 -20.08
CA ASN A 475 -6.47 21.95 -20.48
C ASN A 475 -6.48 22.70 -21.83
N ASP A 476 -5.54 23.61 -22.04
CA ASP A 476 -5.40 24.35 -23.31
C ASP A 476 -5.08 23.39 -24.47
N ILE A 477 -4.15 22.45 -24.30
CA ILE A 477 -3.82 21.40 -25.29
C ILE A 477 -5.07 20.55 -25.61
N GLY A 478 -5.89 20.25 -24.60
CA GLY A 478 -7.15 19.51 -24.77
C GLY A 478 -8.15 20.18 -25.73
N THR A 479 -8.06 21.50 -25.93
CA THR A 479 -8.96 22.28 -26.78
C THR A 479 -8.73 22.12 -28.29
N ILE A 480 -7.59 21.55 -28.72
CA ILE A 480 -7.26 21.43 -30.15
C ILE A 480 -8.34 20.60 -30.86
N ARG A 481 -8.89 21.10 -31.97
CA ARG A 481 -9.89 20.40 -32.78
C ARG A 481 -9.41 20.25 -34.22
N PRO A 482 -9.71 19.13 -34.87
CA PRO A 482 -9.30 18.93 -36.26
C PRO A 482 -10.01 19.93 -37.19
N GLY A 483 -9.35 20.35 -38.25
CA GLY A 483 -9.89 21.24 -39.28
C GLY A 483 -8.88 21.61 -40.36
N GLY A 484 -9.38 22.06 -41.51
CA GLY A 484 -8.56 22.64 -42.59
C GLY A 484 -7.66 21.66 -43.36
N GLY A 485 -6.80 22.23 -44.21
CA GLY A 485 -5.69 21.59 -44.92
C GLY A 485 -4.38 21.61 -44.11
N THR A 486 -3.24 21.62 -44.80
CA THR A 486 -1.91 21.45 -44.17
C THR A 486 -0.87 22.37 -44.80
N SER A 487 -0.42 23.37 -44.05
CA SER A 487 0.63 24.33 -44.43
C SER A 487 1.71 24.38 -43.34
N ILE A 488 2.84 23.67 -43.55
CA ILE A 488 3.88 23.50 -42.52
C ILE A 488 4.77 24.74 -42.40
N ILE A 489 5.17 25.35 -43.53
CA ILE A 489 6.13 26.47 -43.54
C ILE A 489 5.69 27.61 -42.62
N PRO A 490 4.44 28.14 -42.71
CA PRO A 490 4.02 29.25 -41.87
C PRO A 490 4.06 28.92 -40.37
N ALA A 491 3.68 27.70 -40.00
CA ALA A 491 3.70 27.26 -38.60
C ALA A 491 5.13 27.12 -38.07
N LEU A 492 6.04 26.57 -38.88
CA LEU A 492 7.45 26.41 -38.53
C LEU A 492 8.18 27.75 -38.46
N GLU A 493 7.86 28.70 -39.35
CA GLU A 493 8.36 30.08 -39.32
C GLU A 493 7.90 30.82 -38.06
N GLU A 494 6.61 30.77 -37.73
CA GLU A 494 6.05 31.38 -36.51
C GLU A 494 6.72 30.79 -35.26
N GLY A 495 6.90 29.47 -35.21
CA GLY A 495 7.63 28.79 -34.14
C GLY A 495 9.08 29.25 -34.02
N TYR A 496 9.81 29.33 -35.13
CA TYR A 496 11.19 29.83 -35.18
C TYR A 496 11.29 31.29 -34.70
N GLU A 497 10.42 32.18 -35.20
CA GLU A 497 10.42 33.59 -34.83
C GLU A 497 10.14 33.81 -33.35
N LYS A 498 9.28 32.97 -32.75
CA LYS A 498 8.96 33.05 -31.34
C LYS A 498 10.09 32.48 -30.47
N ILE A 499 10.59 31.28 -30.79
CA ILE A 499 11.62 30.60 -29.98
C ILE A 499 12.98 31.33 -30.02
N SER A 500 13.32 31.94 -31.16
CA SER A 500 14.55 32.72 -31.31
C SER A 500 14.63 33.89 -30.33
N LYS A 501 13.48 34.51 -29.99
CA LYS A 501 13.37 35.64 -29.05
C LYS A 501 13.33 35.22 -27.58
N LEU A 502 13.19 33.93 -27.26
CA LEU A 502 13.15 33.44 -25.88
C LEU A 502 14.54 33.44 -25.24
N ASP A 503 14.59 33.79 -23.96
CA ASP A 503 15.80 33.69 -23.13
C ASP A 503 15.92 32.27 -22.56
N ALA A 504 16.37 31.35 -23.41
CA ALA A 504 16.67 29.97 -23.05
C ALA A 504 17.97 29.55 -23.74
N LYS A 505 18.83 28.81 -23.02
CA LYS A 505 20.11 28.33 -23.56
C LYS A 505 19.93 27.16 -24.52
N ILE A 506 18.85 26.38 -24.34
CA ILE A 506 18.50 25.25 -25.19
C ILE A 506 17.15 25.57 -25.83
N LYS A 507 17.10 25.54 -27.17
CA LYS A 507 15.90 25.85 -27.96
C LYS A 507 15.62 24.70 -28.90
N HIS A 508 14.46 24.09 -28.75
CA HIS A 508 14.08 22.91 -29.51
C HIS A 508 12.64 23.00 -30.02
N ILE A 509 12.42 22.60 -31.26
CA ILE A 509 11.11 22.52 -31.90
C ILE A 509 10.81 21.05 -32.20
N ILE A 510 9.61 20.60 -31.86
CA ILE A 510 9.10 19.28 -32.26
C ILE A 510 7.93 19.51 -33.20
N LEU A 511 8.07 19.11 -34.47
CA LEU A 511 7.04 19.19 -35.49
C LEU A 511 6.38 17.83 -35.69
N LEU A 512 5.07 17.76 -35.60
CA LEU A 512 4.29 16.55 -35.84
C LEU A 512 3.25 16.79 -36.94
N THR A 513 3.21 15.88 -37.92
CA THR A 513 2.29 15.94 -39.07
C THR A 513 2.10 14.57 -39.70
N ASP A 514 0.92 14.36 -40.29
CA ASP A 514 0.56 13.21 -41.11
C ASP A 514 0.45 13.54 -42.62
N GLY A 515 0.64 14.81 -42.99
CA GLY A 515 0.33 15.34 -44.30
C GLY A 515 1.52 15.49 -45.25
N GLN A 516 1.19 15.79 -46.50
CA GLN A 516 2.14 16.26 -47.53
C GLN A 516 1.97 17.77 -47.68
N ALA A 517 3.01 18.52 -47.33
CA ALA A 517 3.00 19.98 -47.41
C ALA A 517 3.76 20.48 -48.64
N GLU A 518 4.02 21.79 -48.68
CA GLU A 518 4.90 22.40 -49.67
C GLU A 518 6.25 21.67 -49.72
N ARG A 519 6.84 21.48 -50.90
CA ARG A 519 8.11 20.71 -51.06
C ARG A 519 9.38 21.58 -51.07
N THR A 520 9.24 22.90 -51.12
CA THR A 520 10.33 23.86 -51.29
C THR A 520 10.15 25.03 -50.32
N GLY A 521 11.24 25.58 -49.78
CA GLY A 521 11.22 26.76 -48.90
C GLY A 521 11.77 26.54 -47.49
N TYR A 522 12.02 25.30 -47.06
CA TYR A 522 12.53 24.99 -45.72
C TYR A 522 14.03 25.23 -45.55
N GLU A 523 14.81 25.18 -46.63
CA GLU A 523 16.28 25.24 -46.59
C GLU A 523 16.78 26.52 -45.92
N GLU A 524 16.17 27.67 -46.23
CA GLU A 524 16.55 28.95 -45.62
C GLU A 524 16.22 28.99 -44.13
N LEU A 525 15.06 28.46 -43.74
CA LEU A 525 14.60 28.43 -42.35
C LEU A 525 15.46 27.50 -41.49
N VAL A 526 15.79 26.33 -42.04
CA VAL A 526 16.63 25.33 -41.38
C VAL A 526 18.06 25.83 -41.18
N GLU A 527 18.64 26.53 -42.17
CA GLU A 527 19.94 27.19 -42.02
C GLU A 527 19.92 28.31 -40.97
N LYS A 528 18.83 29.09 -40.90
CA LYS A 528 18.63 30.10 -39.83
C LYS A 528 18.60 29.44 -38.44
N MET A 529 17.80 28.39 -38.27
CA MET A 529 17.73 27.61 -37.02
C MET A 529 19.12 27.12 -36.60
N LYS A 530 19.85 26.49 -37.52
CA LYS A 530 21.20 25.97 -37.27
C LYS A 530 22.19 27.06 -36.85
N LYS A 531 22.16 28.23 -37.49
CA LYS A 531 23.03 29.36 -37.16
C LYS A 531 22.77 29.92 -35.76
N GLU A 532 21.53 29.84 -35.28
CA GLU A 532 21.11 30.30 -33.96
C GLU A 532 21.11 29.20 -32.89
N ASN A 533 21.64 28.00 -33.20
CA ASN A 533 21.62 26.82 -32.34
C ASN A 533 20.20 26.40 -31.88
N ILE A 534 19.20 26.66 -32.71
CA ILE A 534 17.84 26.15 -32.55
C ILE A 534 17.79 24.81 -33.28
N THR A 535 17.30 23.77 -32.59
CA THR A 535 17.17 22.43 -33.16
C THR A 535 15.72 22.11 -33.47
N ALA A 536 15.46 21.30 -34.51
CA ALA A 536 14.11 20.87 -34.84
C ALA A 536 14.06 19.37 -35.13
N SER A 537 13.19 18.65 -34.44
CA SER A 537 12.90 17.24 -34.66
C SER A 537 11.51 17.07 -35.27
N THR A 538 11.34 16.06 -36.11
CA THR A 538 10.11 15.83 -36.86
C THR A 538 9.55 14.45 -36.57
N VAL A 539 8.22 14.36 -36.43
CA VAL A 539 7.49 13.12 -36.18
C VAL A 539 6.44 12.94 -37.27
N ALA A 540 6.69 11.98 -38.16
CA ALA A 540 5.77 11.56 -39.20
C ALA A 540 4.77 10.55 -38.63
N VAL A 541 3.47 10.84 -38.78
CA VAL A 541 2.38 10.00 -38.29
C VAL A 541 1.62 9.39 -39.47
N GLY A 542 1.47 8.06 -39.49
CA GLY A 542 0.68 7.36 -40.51
C GLY A 542 1.39 7.17 -41.86
N GLU A 543 0.73 6.44 -42.77
CA GLU A 543 1.28 6.08 -44.09
C GLU A 543 1.29 7.26 -45.09
N GLY A 544 0.51 8.31 -44.84
CA GLY A 544 0.37 9.47 -45.74
C GLY A 544 1.48 10.52 -45.66
N ALA A 545 2.32 10.48 -44.62
CA ALA A 545 3.29 11.52 -44.31
C ALA A 545 4.46 11.59 -45.30
N ASP A 546 4.93 12.80 -45.63
CA ASP A 546 6.15 12.99 -46.45
C ASP A 546 7.42 12.75 -45.61
N VAL A 547 7.78 11.48 -45.45
CA VAL A 547 8.97 11.01 -44.72
C VAL A 547 10.25 11.71 -45.20
N THR A 548 10.41 11.89 -46.51
CA THR A 548 11.66 12.45 -47.07
C THR A 548 11.79 13.93 -46.71
N LEU A 549 10.71 14.69 -46.80
CA LEU A 549 10.69 16.09 -46.41
C LEU A 549 11.01 16.26 -44.92
N LEU A 550 10.29 15.52 -44.05
CA LEU A 550 10.45 15.62 -42.61
C LEU A 550 11.83 15.19 -42.14
N GLU A 551 12.40 14.16 -42.77
CA GLU A 551 13.77 13.73 -42.49
C GLU A 551 14.81 14.80 -42.86
N ASN A 552 14.62 15.49 -43.99
CA ASN A 552 15.50 16.58 -44.41
C ASN A 552 15.42 17.78 -43.47
N ILE A 553 14.23 18.15 -43.00
CA ILE A 553 14.05 19.24 -42.02
C ILE A 553 14.80 18.90 -40.72
N ALA A 554 14.56 17.71 -40.17
CA ALA A 554 15.20 17.29 -38.92
C ALA A 554 16.72 17.24 -39.04
N LYS A 555 17.24 16.60 -40.10
CA LYS A 555 18.70 16.51 -40.34
C LYS A 555 19.33 17.88 -40.52
N GLY A 556 18.72 18.77 -41.30
CA GLY A 556 19.27 20.10 -41.54
C GLY A 556 19.26 20.97 -40.28
N ALA A 557 18.27 20.81 -39.40
CA ALA A 557 18.15 21.54 -38.15
C ALA A 557 18.87 20.86 -36.97
N ASN A 558 19.76 19.90 -37.20
CA ASN A 558 20.46 19.14 -36.15
C ASN A 558 19.53 18.46 -35.13
N GLY A 559 18.31 18.09 -35.53
CA GLY A 559 17.38 17.26 -34.75
C GLY A 559 17.28 15.85 -35.31
N ARG A 560 16.17 15.18 -34.98
CA ARG A 560 15.93 13.77 -35.30
C ARG A 560 14.59 13.57 -36.01
N PHE A 561 14.58 12.60 -36.91
CA PHE A 561 13.39 12.17 -37.63
C PHE A 561 12.84 10.91 -36.97
N TYR A 562 11.53 10.90 -36.76
CA TYR A 562 10.81 9.74 -36.26
C TYR A 562 9.64 9.43 -37.20
N TYR A 563 9.43 8.14 -37.45
CA TYR A 563 8.29 7.62 -38.18
C TYR A 563 7.52 6.66 -37.28
N THR A 564 6.20 6.77 -37.25
CA THR A 564 5.36 5.85 -36.48
C THR A 564 4.01 5.61 -37.13
N ASP A 565 3.67 4.33 -37.23
CA ASP A 565 2.44 3.77 -37.77
C ASP A 565 1.42 3.40 -36.67
N ALA A 566 1.87 3.36 -35.41
CA ALA A 566 1.08 3.04 -34.23
C ALA A 566 1.13 4.17 -33.20
N GLY A 567 -0.03 4.53 -32.65
CA GLY A 567 -0.18 5.63 -31.70
C GLY A 567 0.60 5.49 -30.38
N ASP A 568 0.99 4.26 -30.03
CA ASP A 568 1.60 3.95 -28.74
C ASP A 568 3.04 4.49 -28.58
N ASN A 569 3.69 4.92 -29.67
CA ASN A 569 5.09 5.36 -29.65
C ASN A 569 5.29 6.89 -29.67
N ILE A 570 4.30 7.70 -30.09
CA ILE A 570 4.47 9.15 -30.24
C ILE A 570 4.73 9.85 -28.90
N PRO A 571 3.96 9.60 -27.82
CA PRO A 571 4.21 10.26 -26.55
C PRO A 571 5.60 9.94 -25.99
N ARG A 572 6.07 8.71 -26.20
CA ARG A 572 7.42 8.27 -25.83
C ARG A 572 8.50 9.02 -26.62
N ILE A 573 8.35 9.15 -27.94
CA ILE A 573 9.28 9.89 -28.80
C ILE A 573 9.43 11.33 -28.31
N PHE A 574 8.31 11.97 -27.96
CA PHE A 574 8.27 13.37 -27.50
C PHE A 574 8.98 13.56 -26.15
N ALA A 575 8.71 12.68 -25.18
CA ALA A 575 9.41 12.70 -23.90
C ALA A 575 10.92 12.45 -24.08
N LYS A 576 11.29 11.44 -24.88
CA LYS A 576 12.69 11.12 -25.17
C LYS A 576 13.41 12.28 -25.87
N GLU A 577 12.77 12.91 -26.86
CA GLU A 577 13.35 14.06 -27.56
C GLU A 577 13.52 15.26 -26.63
N THR A 578 12.58 15.50 -25.71
CA THR A 578 12.71 16.52 -24.65
C THR A 578 13.97 16.31 -23.81
N PHE A 579 14.23 15.09 -23.34
CA PHE A 579 15.46 14.76 -22.61
C PHE A 579 16.72 14.85 -23.49
N MET A 580 16.66 14.43 -24.75
CA MET A 580 17.81 14.46 -25.66
C MET A 580 18.15 15.85 -26.17
N ALA A 581 17.16 16.72 -26.38
CA ALA A 581 17.34 18.12 -26.76
C ALA A 581 18.17 18.87 -25.71
N ALA A 582 18.06 18.47 -24.45
CA ALA A 582 18.88 19.01 -23.38
C ALA A 582 20.39 18.73 -23.55
N ARG A 583 20.79 17.74 -24.38
CA ARG A 583 22.17 17.24 -24.63
C ARG A 583 23.01 16.94 -23.38
N ALA A 584 22.52 17.19 -22.18
CA ALA A 584 23.23 17.12 -20.91
C ALA A 584 23.13 15.74 -20.25
N TYR A 585 22.09 14.96 -20.59
CA TYR A 585 21.89 13.61 -20.07
C TYR A 585 22.76 12.56 -20.73
N LEU A 586 23.17 12.75 -21.99
CA LEU A 586 24.03 11.82 -22.72
C LEU A 586 25.42 12.42 -22.91
N ASN A 587 26.41 11.81 -22.27
CA ASN A 587 27.79 12.21 -22.43
C ASN A 587 28.51 11.22 -23.34
N ASN A 588 28.54 11.46 -24.64
CA ASN A 588 29.24 10.63 -25.62
C ASN A 588 30.67 11.17 -25.83
N ARG A 589 31.56 10.89 -24.89
CA ARG A 589 32.97 11.30 -24.93
C ARG A 589 33.84 10.26 -24.23
N GLU A 590 35.10 10.20 -24.64
CA GLU A 590 36.09 9.38 -23.94
C GLU A 590 36.54 10.06 -22.64
N PHE A 591 36.58 9.29 -21.55
CA PHE A 591 37.10 9.71 -20.25
C PHE A 591 37.56 8.50 -19.43
N THR A 592 38.44 8.71 -18.44
CA THR A 592 38.86 7.64 -17.51
C THR A 592 38.18 7.86 -16.15
N PRO A 593 37.41 6.88 -15.63
CA PRO A 593 36.78 7.01 -14.32
C PRO A 593 37.80 7.13 -13.18
N VAL A 594 37.47 7.95 -12.19
CA VAL A 594 38.28 8.16 -10.98
C VAL A 594 37.63 7.46 -9.80
N ILE A 595 38.42 6.76 -8.99
CA ILE A 595 37.96 6.14 -7.74
C ILE A 595 37.76 7.22 -6.69
N THR A 596 36.52 7.39 -6.22
CA THR A 596 36.16 8.42 -5.24
C THR A 596 36.00 7.87 -3.83
N ASN A 597 35.59 6.61 -3.67
CA ASN A 597 35.49 5.93 -2.37
C ASN A 597 36.00 4.49 -2.47
N GLN A 598 36.80 4.07 -1.49
CA GLN A 598 37.18 2.66 -1.37
C GLN A 598 36.00 1.81 -0.90
N HIS A 599 35.77 0.70 -1.60
CA HIS A 599 34.69 -0.25 -1.30
C HIS A 599 35.08 -1.63 -1.80
N ASN A 600 34.61 -2.69 -1.13
CA ASN A 600 34.96 -4.09 -1.46
C ASN A 600 34.61 -4.49 -2.90
N ILE A 601 33.70 -3.77 -3.57
CA ILE A 601 33.33 -4.01 -4.98
C ILE A 601 34.49 -3.68 -5.92
N ILE A 602 35.29 -2.67 -5.59
CA ILE A 602 36.41 -2.21 -6.44
C ILE A 602 37.77 -2.52 -5.83
N ALA A 603 37.80 -3.10 -4.63
CA ALA A 603 39.03 -3.54 -3.99
C ALA A 603 39.72 -4.57 -4.89
N ASP A 604 40.99 -4.32 -5.20
CA ASP A 604 41.85 -5.17 -6.05
C ASP A 604 41.35 -5.38 -7.50
N ALA A 605 40.28 -4.71 -7.92
CA ALA A 605 39.70 -4.88 -9.25
C ALA A 605 40.56 -4.25 -10.37
N ALA A 606 41.32 -3.18 -10.07
CA ALA A 606 42.05 -2.40 -11.06
C ALA A 606 43.46 -1.97 -10.58
N PRO A 607 44.36 -2.91 -10.24
CA PRO A 607 45.69 -2.59 -9.72
C PRO A 607 46.57 -1.80 -10.70
N GLN A 608 46.28 -1.87 -12.01
CA GLN A 608 46.98 -1.14 -13.07
C GLN A 608 46.23 0.11 -13.55
N GLY A 609 45.16 0.52 -12.85
CA GLY A 609 44.26 1.59 -13.29
C GLY A 609 43.04 1.08 -14.04
N LEU A 610 42.03 1.95 -14.18
CA LEU A 610 40.77 1.64 -14.85
C LEU A 610 40.85 1.99 -16.35
N PRO A 611 40.25 1.20 -17.25
CA PRO A 611 40.10 1.56 -18.66
C PRO A 611 39.28 2.85 -18.84
N SER A 612 39.38 3.49 -20.02
CA SER A 612 38.49 4.60 -20.39
C SER A 612 37.09 4.10 -20.76
N LEU A 613 36.09 4.95 -20.58
CA LEU A 613 34.73 4.78 -21.09
C LEU A 613 34.47 5.82 -22.18
N LEU A 614 33.65 5.47 -23.18
CA LEU A 614 33.28 6.31 -24.32
C LEU A 614 31.94 7.05 -24.11
N GLY A 615 31.27 6.80 -22.99
CA GLY A 615 30.11 7.56 -22.60
C GLY A 615 29.36 7.06 -21.37
N TYR A 616 28.36 7.84 -20.96
CA TYR A 616 27.48 7.55 -19.82
C TYR A 616 26.21 8.39 -19.86
N VAL A 617 25.20 7.93 -19.12
CA VAL A 617 23.98 8.69 -18.79
C VAL A 617 24.22 9.49 -17.53
N ALA A 618 24.10 10.82 -17.59
CA ALA A 618 24.24 11.68 -16.43
C ALA A 618 23.09 11.47 -15.44
N ALA A 619 23.42 11.51 -14.15
CA ALA A 619 22.47 11.46 -13.05
C ALA A 619 23.05 12.19 -11.82
N THR A 620 22.21 12.49 -10.82
CA THR A 620 22.69 13.05 -9.55
C THR A 620 22.72 11.98 -8.47
N PRO A 621 23.82 11.76 -7.72
CA PRO A 621 23.80 10.81 -6.61
C PRO A 621 22.84 11.26 -5.51
N LYS A 622 22.14 10.32 -4.87
CA LYS A 622 21.33 10.61 -3.68
C LYS A 622 22.21 10.89 -2.47
N GLY A 623 21.70 11.69 -1.53
CA GLY A 623 22.48 12.17 -0.39
C GLY A 623 23.05 11.08 0.53
N THR A 624 22.44 9.88 0.57
CA THR A 624 22.92 8.74 1.36
C THR A 624 23.58 7.63 0.51
N ALA A 625 23.67 7.83 -0.81
CA ALA A 625 24.37 6.92 -1.70
C ALA A 625 25.89 7.15 -1.68
N ARG A 626 26.65 6.12 -2.04
CA ARG A 626 28.12 6.18 -2.14
C ARG A 626 28.52 6.05 -3.59
N VAL A 627 29.10 7.12 -4.15
CA VAL A 627 29.75 7.07 -5.47
C VAL A 627 31.09 6.39 -5.29
N LEU A 628 31.33 5.32 -6.05
CA LEU A 628 32.59 4.56 -6.04
C LEU A 628 33.50 5.01 -7.19
N LEU A 629 32.92 5.19 -8.38
CA LEU A 629 33.59 5.71 -9.56
C LEU A 629 32.87 6.97 -10.04
N ALA A 630 33.62 8.01 -10.35
CA ALA A 630 33.11 9.23 -10.94
C ALA A 630 33.83 9.58 -12.26
N SER A 631 33.19 10.35 -13.13
CA SER A 631 33.85 10.93 -14.30
C SER A 631 34.86 12.01 -13.88
N ASP A 632 35.68 12.45 -14.82
CA ASP A 632 36.53 13.64 -14.72
C ASP A 632 35.75 14.94 -14.47
N GLN A 633 34.43 14.92 -14.65
CA GLN A 633 33.51 16.01 -14.32
C GLN A 633 32.71 15.74 -13.03
N GLU A 634 33.16 14.79 -12.20
CA GLU A 634 32.54 14.37 -10.93
C GLU A 634 31.15 13.71 -11.09
N ASP A 635 30.78 13.25 -12.30
CA ASP A 635 29.48 12.59 -12.52
C ASP A 635 29.52 11.14 -11.99
N PRO A 636 28.45 10.65 -11.36
CA PRO A 636 28.42 9.27 -10.88
C PRO A 636 28.51 8.28 -12.04
N ILE A 637 29.49 7.37 -12.00
CA ILE A 637 29.64 6.27 -12.95
C ILE A 637 29.23 4.94 -12.32
N LEU A 638 29.73 4.67 -11.12
CA LEU A 638 29.33 3.53 -10.31
C LEU A 638 28.91 4.02 -8.94
N THR A 639 27.62 3.90 -8.63
CA THR A 639 27.05 4.34 -7.35
C THR A 639 26.34 3.20 -6.66
N VAL A 640 26.55 3.07 -5.35
CA VAL A 640 25.94 2.02 -4.53
C VAL A 640 25.13 2.61 -3.39
N TRP A 641 24.05 1.93 -3.01
CA TRP A 641 23.20 2.37 -1.93
C TRP A 641 22.55 1.20 -1.21
N GLN A 642 22.25 1.41 0.07
CA GLN A 642 21.44 0.50 0.87
C GLN A 642 20.05 1.09 0.99
N TYR A 643 19.05 0.37 0.50
CA TYR A 643 17.66 0.79 0.52
C TYR A 643 16.85 -0.26 1.30
N GLY A 644 16.49 0.08 2.55
CA GLY A 644 15.93 -0.88 3.50
C GLY A 644 16.91 -2.01 3.80
N LEU A 645 16.45 -3.25 3.63
CA LEU A 645 17.25 -4.47 3.79
C LEU A 645 18.08 -4.82 2.54
N GLY A 646 17.77 -4.21 1.38
CA GLY A 646 18.38 -4.50 0.09
C GLY A 646 19.56 -3.61 -0.27
N LYS A 647 20.21 -3.94 -1.39
CA LYS A 647 21.34 -3.18 -1.95
C LYS A 647 21.10 -2.87 -3.41
N THR A 648 21.34 -1.63 -3.81
CA THR A 648 21.12 -1.17 -5.18
C THR A 648 22.39 -0.54 -5.78
N ILE A 649 22.57 -0.74 -7.07
CA ILE A 649 23.72 -0.25 -7.85
C ILE A 649 23.22 0.45 -9.11
N ALA A 650 23.79 1.61 -9.40
CA ALA A 650 23.69 2.26 -10.70
C ALA A 650 25.07 2.25 -11.36
N TRP A 651 25.15 1.61 -12.53
CA TRP A 651 26.26 1.72 -13.47
C TRP A 651 25.79 2.62 -14.61
N ASN A 652 26.24 3.86 -14.64
CA ASN A 652 25.70 4.88 -15.55
C ASN A 652 26.22 4.76 -16.99
N SER A 653 27.19 3.88 -17.26
CA SER A 653 27.61 3.53 -18.61
C SER A 653 26.87 2.27 -19.09
N ASP A 654 27.05 1.90 -20.35
CA ASP A 654 26.46 0.66 -20.87
C ASP A 654 27.31 -0.55 -20.49
N ILE A 655 26.82 -1.73 -20.87
CA ILE A 655 27.57 -3.00 -20.78
C ILE A 655 27.58 -3.79 -22.09
N SER A 656 26.83 -3.33 -23.10
CA SER A 656 26.77 -3.95 -24.43
C SER A 656 28.00 -3.61 -25.29
N GLY A 657 28.91 -2.79 -24.78
CA GLY A 657 30.18 -2.44 -25.42
C GLY A 657 30.12 -1.19 -26.31
N LYS A 658 29.00 -0.46 -26.35
CA LYS A 658 28.86 0.81 -27.08
C LYS A 658 29.63 1.95 -26.42
N TRP A 659 29.55 2.06 -25.09
CA TRP A 659 30.34 3.01 -24.29
C TRP A 659 31.43 2.33 -23.46
N SER A 660 31.26 1.04 -23.18
CA SER A 660 32.13 0.21 -22.36
C SER A 660 33.06 -0.69 -23.17
N ALA A 661 33.27 -0.42 -24.47
CA ALA A 661 34.11 -1.24 -25.37
C ALA A 661 35.49 -1.60 -24.76
N ASN A 662 36.14 -0.61 -24.13
CA ASN A 662 37.46 -0.77 -23.52
C ASN A 662 37.43 -1.58 -22.21
N TYR A 663 36.27 -1.67 -21.54
CA TYR A 663 36.06 -2.53 -20.38
C TYR A 663 35.73 -3.97 -20.80
N VAL A 664 34.90 -4.16 -21.83
CA VAL A 664 34.54 -5.49 -22.34
C VAL A 664 35.78 -6.22 -22.90
N SER A 665 36.73 -5.47 -23.48
CA SER A 665 37.99 -6.00 -24.00
C SER A 665 39.13 -6.05 -22.97
N TRP A 666 38.88 -5.64 -21.72
CA TRP A 666 39.88 -5.57 -20.67
C TRP A 666 40.13 -6.96 -20.06
N SER A 667 41.39 -7.39 -20.06
CA SER A 667 41.85 -8.70 -19.60
C SER A 667 42.71 -8.63 -18.35
#